data_AF-A0A0G1XJY5-F1
#
_entry.id   AF-A0A0G1XJY5-F1
#
_cell.length_a   1.000
_cell.length_b   1.000
_cell.length_c   1.000
_cell.angle_alpha   90.00
_cell.angle_beta   90.00
_cell.angle_gamma   90.00
#
_symmetry.space_group_name_H-M   'P 1'
#
loop_
_entity.id
_entity.type
_entity.pdbx_description
1 polymer ?
#
loop_
_entity_poly.entity_id
_entity_poly.type
_entity_poly.pdbx_seq_one_letter_code
_entity_poly.pdbx_strand_id
1 'polypeptide(L)'
;MSPLKFLTFTNNLPLRILLTHHTHPLVQEILSQLSSSLNFTPVFLHQNEIPDTPEPVSLIIHIAGFSSPSLAETLSYTSELYSLLKYASRHISRFVLVLPSSPSPLKQTALVLVSQFAKSYPLRYQLVEVDANQDLSQNAELVIRQFKYGYVYHPRPVPPVISNIKTPPPPRQRLLIRFPRIFPISRLSLIIAVVLLSPLVLFCLQLLLTRYYFSCGVRQLFSGSFEKSVSCSARAASASRLIRSQTKLFPGSSFILQKFGLPFPEVSDTLTHFSDTVSLLHKTSDKFSDLYYNFTGSASPKKWVEPPELSALLSALSESLSYLQSDLKSLYLASPRLSSQTALFARNTQSARQTASKLQLLIPYLPLLSSQTGTTTYVFLLQDNNQPRPLGGIMDSLLVVSAQNGQLSHIQALPVNLADSQFRGRAEAPSDFIRAAGRSTWLLRDADWDPNFPQSAKQIAWFIEKELSLKPDIIVALNLNTLRSLLEVTGPLEIPDLNRTLTPDNFLNTFSPSNPSLDPPSSVSFLTKFAMGLEKRLRTLQPDQVTRLFLVLARQLENREVYITPVTFSLPQLDQVGWSGAVLLPECRSSLPCFSGFIYPVVTSLAPAVVSAPSLVNHSLTTQLTSTQITNAYKIIFTGSTPFYLRLYLPDPAVLDSVIVNGRTLKQSEYYLQNQAPLQLFGVLLDPSSRQESEVEIKFHQSANLTGRFHFQLDIPHQPGYSLPSLTMAISYPSEWFATSYQSPQVASAGSLGYNTPQSSPISLDIDFSLPPSL
;
A
#
# COMPACT_ATOMS: atom_id res chain seq x y z
N MET A 1 -12.15 -13.42 -62.89
CA MET A 1 -11.49 -12.27 -63.57
C MET A 1 -12.14 -11.02 -62.99
N SER A 2 -11.55 -10.30 -62.04
CA SER A 2 -10.24 -9.61 -62.01
C SER A 2 -9.56 -9.74 -60.63
N PRO A 3 -8.23 -9.51 -60.52
CA PRO A 3 -7.47 -9.84 -59.31
C PRO A 3 -7.57 -8.74 -58.26
N LEU A 4 -7.86 -9.13 -57.01
CA LEU A 4 -7.62 -8.30 -55.83
C LEU A 4 -6.10 -8.07 -55.73
N LYS A 5 -5.68 -6.81 -55.92
CA LYS A 5 -4.30 -6.37 -55.72
C LYS A 5 -3.90 -6.64 -54.28
N PHE A 6 -2.95 -7.57 -54.11
CA PHE A 6 -2.15 -7.68 -52.90
C PHE A 6 -1.37 -6.37 -52.73
N LEU A 7 -1.62 -5.65 -51.65
CA LEU A 7 -0.64 -4.71 -51.12
C LEU A 7 0.47 -5.54 -50.48
N THR A 8 1.49 -5.83 -51.27
CA THR A 8 2.82 -6.15 -50.77
C THR A 8 3.24 -5.08 -49.75
N PHE A 9 3.80 -5.50 -48.63
CA PHE A 9 4.50 -4.61 -47.69
C PHE A 9 5.70 -3.99 -48.43
N THR A 10 5.46 -2.91 -49.18
CA THR A 10 6.52 -2.05 -49.70
C THR A 10 6.78 -0.97 -48.66
N ASN A 11 7.63 -1.28 -47.69
CA ASN A 11 8.46 -0.30 -46.99
C ASN A 11 9.67 -1.05 -46.41
N ASN A 12 10.84 -0.82 -46.99
CA ASN A 12 12.15 -1.38 -46.63
C ASN A 12 12.70 -0.82 -45.29
N LEU A 13 11.85 -0.66 -44.27
CA LEU A 13 12.30 -0.30 -42.92
C LEU A 13 12.21 -1.56 -42.03
N PRO A 14 13.28 -1.93 -41.30
CA PRO A 14 13.24 -3.08 -40.41
C PRO A 14 12.16 -2.86 -39.34
N LEU A 15 11.23 -3.81 -39.21
CA LEU A 15 10.25 -3.81 -38.12
C LEU A 15 11.01 -3.92 -36.79
N ARG A 16 10.95 -2.88 -35.95
CA ARG A 16 11.47 -2.95 -34.58
C ARG A 16 10.36 -3.51 -33.69
N ILE A 17 10.58 -4.70 -33.13
CA ILE A 17 9.59 -5.40 -32.31
C ILE A 17 10.08 -5.43 -30.87
N LEU A 18 9.29 -4.88 -29.95
CA LEU A 18 9.55 -4.99 -28.51
C LEU A 18 8.76 -6.17 -27.94
N LEU A 19 9.46 -7.14 -27.38
CA LEU A 19 8.89 -8.31 -26.71
C LEU A 19 9.21 -8.26 -25.22
N THR A 20 8.18 -8.34 -24.37
CA THR A 20 8.37 -8.43 -22.92
C THR A 20 8.54 -9.88 -22.47
N HIS A 21 9.05 -10.09 -21.25
CA HIS A 21 9.28 -11.42 -20.68
C HIS A 21 10.07 -12.37 -21.59
N HIS A 22 11.25 -11.93 -22.08
CA HIS A 22 12.11 -12.67 -23.02
C HIS A 22 12.53 -14.09 -22.58
N THR A 23 12.41 -14.40 -21.28
CA THR A 23 12.67 -15.73 -20.71
C THR A 23 11.46 -16.67 -20.78
N HIS A 24 10.26 -16.19 -21.10
CA HIS A 24 9.06 -17.00 -21.16
C HIS A 24 9.09 -17.94 -22.38
N PRO A 25 8.77 -19.25 -22.24
CA PRO A 25 8.89 -20.23 -23.33
C PRO A 25 8.15 -19.82 -24.62
N LEU A 26 6.92 -19.29 -24.48
CA LEU A 26 6.14 -18.79 -25.62
C LEU A 26 6.84 -17.62 -26.33
N VAL A 27 7.53 -16.74 -25.59
CA VAL A 27 8.24 -15.58 -26.19
C VAL A 27 9.48 -16.05 -26.96
N GLN A 28 10.21 -17.03 -26.42
CA GLN A 28 11.35 -17.63 -27.11
C GLN A 28 10.93 -18.32 -28.40
N GLU A 29 9.81 -19.01 -28.39
CA GLU A 29 9.25 -19.65 -29.58
C GLU A 29 8.80 -18.61 -30.63
N ILE A 30 8.14 -17.52 -30.20
CA ILE A 30 7.80 -16.39 -31.09
C ILE A 30 9.06 -15.79 -31.72
N LEU A 31 10.12 -15.57 -30.94
CA LEU A 31 11.40 -15.04 -31.43
C LEU A 31 12.05 -15.98 -32.46
N SER A 32 12.06 -17.28 -32.18
CA SER A 32 12.57 -18.32 -33.07
C SER A 32 11.85 -18.28 -34.43
N GLN A 33 10.52 -18.28 -34.43
CA GLN A 33 9.72 -18.26 -35.66
C GLN A 33 9.77 -16.91 -36.40
N LEU A 34 10.00 -15.79 -35.71
CA LEU A 34 10.23 -14.51 -36.36
C LEU A 34 11.60 -14.45 -37.03
N SER A 35 12.65 -14.98 -36.39
CA SER A 35 14.04 -15.01 -36.91
C SER A 35 14.17 -15.73 -38.25
N SER A 36 13.28 -16.68 -38.52
CA SER A 36 13.27 -17.45 -39.76
C SER A 36 12.44 -16.83 -40.89
N SER A 37 11.61 -15.80 -40.61
CA SER A 37 10.53 -15.40 -41.53
C SER A 37 10.45 -13.90 -41.91
N LEU A 38 11.15 -12.99 -41.23
CA LEU A 38 11.09 -11.53 -41.47
C LEU A 38 12.43 -10.81 -41.22
N ASN A 39 12.70 -9.72 -41.94
CA ASN A 39 13.74 -8.74 -41.57
C ASN A 39 13.24 -7.86 -40.41
N PHE A 40 13.55 -8.23 -39.17
CA PHE A 40 13.20 -7.45 -37.98
C PHE A 40 14.40 -7.27 -37.05
N THR A 41 14.33 -6.27 -36.17
CA THR A 41 15.29 -6.10 -35.08
C THR A 41 14.56 -6.24 -33.74
N PRO A 42 14.88 -7.26 -32.92
CA PRO A 42 14.29 -7.38 -31.60
C PRO A 42 14.81 -6.28 -30.69
N VAL A 43 13.90 -5.69 -29.92
CA VAL A 43 14.20 -4.75 -28.85
C VAL A 43 13.73 -5.37 -27.55
N PHE A 44 14.64 -5.60 -26.61
CA PHE A 44 14.31 -6.17 -25.31
C PHE A 44 14.23 -5.06 -24.26
N LEU A 45 13.26 -5.17 -23.35
CA LEU A 45 13.26 -4.36 -22.14
C LEU A 45 14.46 -4.78 -21.28
N HIS A 46 15.33 -3.83 -20.95
CA HIS A 46 16.33 -4.03 -19.91
C HIS A 46 15.80 -3.35 -18.65
N GLN A 47 15.74 -4.08 -17.52
CA GLN A 47 15.35 -3.53 -16.21
C GLN A 47 13.95 -2.88 -16.16
N ASN A 48 12.97 -3.38 -16.92
CA ASN A 48 11.61 -2.81 -17.02
C ASN A 48 11.56 -1.34 -17.50
N GLU A 49 12.65 -0.82 -18.04
CA GLU A 49 12.70 0.51 -18.65
C GLU A 49 12.58 0.41 -20.16
N ILE A 50 11.76 1.30 -20.73
CA ILE A 50 11.54 1.34 -22.17
C ILE A 50 12.77 2.01 -22.79
N PRO A 51 13.46 1.34 -23.74
CA PRO A 51 14.71 1.86 -24.28
C PRO A 51 14.54 3.25 -24.88
N ASP A 52 15.40 4.18 -24.45
CA ASP A 52 15.47 5.56 -24.94
C ASP A 52 16.20 5.58 -26.31
N THR A 53 15.63 4.89 -27.30
CA THR A 53 16.23 4.81 -28.64
C THR A 53 15.72 5.92 -29.53
N PRO A 54 16.57 6.53 -30.39
CA PRO A 54 16.20 7.63 -31.28
C PRO A 54 15.13 7.24 -32.32
N GLU A 55 14.94 5.95 -32.60
CA GLU A 55 13.92 5.44 -33.51
C GLU A 55 12.80 4.69 -32.77
N PRO A 56 11.51 5.02 -32.99
CA PRO A 56 10.40 4.44 -32.26
C PRO A 56 10.14 2.96 -32.60
N VAL A 57 9.76 2.16 -31.60
CA VAL A 57 9.35 0.76 -31.79
C VAL A 57 8.03 0.69 -32.57
N SER A 58 7.95 -0.20 -33.56
CA SER A 58 6.79 -0.32 -34.46
C SER A 58 5.68 -1.23 -33.91
N LEU A 59 6.06 -2.29 -33.19
CA LEU A 59 5.19 -3.32 -32.64
C LEU A 59 5.65 -3.70 -31.23
N ILE A 60 4.72 -3.80 -30.28
CA ILE A 60 4.95 -4.26 -28.92
C ILE A 60 4.11 -5.52 -28.71
N ILE A 61 4.75 -6.58 -28.23
CA ILE A 61 4.10 -7.83 -27.84
C ILE A 61 4.33 -8.00 -26.33
N HIS A 62 3.25 -7.96 -25.56
CA HIS A 62 3.27 -8.10 -24.11
C HIS A 62 2.48 -9.34 -23.70
N ILE A 63 3.08 -10.17 -22.83
CA ILE A 63 2.45 -11.38 -22.31
C ILE A 63 1.95 -11.14 -20.88
N ALA A 64 0.78 -11.69 -20.57
CA ALA A 64 -0.01 -11.28 -19.41
C ALA A 64 -0.74 -12.43 -18.72
N GLY A 65 -0.69 -12.51 -17.39
CA GLY A 65 -1.58 -13.35 -16.60
C GLY A 65 -1.27 -14.86 -16.54
N PHE A 66 -0.06 -15.27 -16.95
CA PHE A 66 0.43 -16.67 -16.93
C PHE A 66 1.07 -17.10 -15.60
N SER A 67 1.19 -16.20 -14.63
CA SER A 67 1.86 -16.42 -13.35
C SER A 67 0.90 -16.47 -12.17
N SER A 68 1.39 -17.01 -11.04
CA SER A 68 0.63 -17.12 -9.80
C SER A 68 0.36 -15.74 -9.19
N PRO A 69 -0.89 -15.39 -8.84
CA PRO A 69 -1.20 -14.05 -8.34
C PRO A 69 -0.56 -13.82 -6.96
N SER A 70 0.52 -13.04 -6.91
CA SER A 70 1.03 -12.42 -5.69
C SER A 70 0.79 -10.90 -5.70
N LEU A 71 0.82 -10.27 -4.53
CA LEU A 71 0.67 -8.81 -4.42
C LEU A 71 1.81 -8.07 -5.14
N ALA A 72 3.05 -8.52 -4.97
CA ALA A 72 4.22 -7.93 -5.61
C ALA A 72 4.13 -8.06 -7.14
N GLU A 73 3.71 -9.24 -7.61
CA GLU A 73 3.53 -9.49 -9.02
C GLU A 73 2.41 -8.63 -9.61
N THR A 74 1.25 -8.55 -8.95
CA THR A 74 0.12 -7.71 -9.39
C THR A 74 0.51 -6.23 -9.50
N LEU A 75 1.27 -5.71 -8.52
CA LEU A 75 1.73 -4.33 -8.50
C LEU A 75 2.78 -4.04 -9.58
N SER A 76 3.75 -4.94 -9.79
CA SER A 76 4.75 -4.82 -10.85
C SER A 76 4.08 -4.89 -12.23
N TYR A 77 3.23 -5.89 -12.42
CA TYR A 77 2.56 -6.22 -13.67
C TYR A 77 1.70 -5.06 -14.19
N THR A 78 0.90 -4.45 -13.31
CA THR A 78 0.04 -3.31 -13.68
C THR A 78 0.83 -2.03 -14.01
N SER A 79 1.99 -1.83 -13.37
CA SER A 79 2.86 -0.69 -13.64
C SER A 79 3.60 -0.83 -14.99
N GLU A 80 4.11 -2.03 -15.28
CA GLU A 80 4.79 -2.34 -16.54
C GLU A 80 3.83 -2.20 -17.73
N LEU A 81 2.67 -2.85 -17.66
CA LEU A 81 1.66 -2.80 -18.73
C LEU A 81 1.26 -1.34 -19.06
N TYR A 82 1.01 -0.51 -18.04
CA TYR A 82 0.68 0.90 -18.27
C TYR A 82 1.80 1.67 -18.96
N SER A 83 3.04 1.45 -18.56
CA SER A 83 4.20 2.13 -19.13
C SER A 83 4.34 1.80 -20.63
N LEU A 84 4.10 0.55 -20.99
CA LEU A 84 4.10 0.10 -22.38
C LEU A 84 2.95 0.68 -23.20
N LEU A 85 1.75 0.76 -22.62
CA LEU A 85 0.60 1.40 -23.29
C LEU A 85 0.84 2.90 -23.54
N LYS A 86 1.44 3.60 -22.58
CA LYS A 86 1.82 5.02 -22.71
C LYS A 86 2.83 5.22 -23.83
N TYR A 87 3.83 4.35 -23.92
CA TYR A 87 4.79 4.37 -25.02
C TYR A 87 4.13 4.06 -26.37
N ALA A 88 3.31 3.00 -26.43
CA ALA A 88 2.59 2.61 -27.63
C ALA A 88 1.70 3.74 -28.17
N SER A 89 1.01 4.45 -27.28
CA SER A 89 0.18 5.59 -27.66
C SER A 89 1.00 6.80 -28.13
N ARG A 90 2.10 7.12 -27.43
CA ARG A 90 3.00 8.23 -27.81
C ARG A 90 3.65 8.04 -29.18
N HIS A 91 4.00 6.79 -29.53
CA HIS A 91 4.70 6.46 -30.76
C HIS A 91 3.81 5.81 -31.83
N ILE A 92 2.51 5.67 -31.58
CA ILE A 92 1.53 5.03 -32.49
C ILE A 92 1.96 3.59 -32.85
N SER A 93 2.64 2.91 -31.93
CA SER A 93 3.06 1.52 -32.07
C SER A 93 1.83 0.61 -32.05
N ARG A 94 1.89 -0.51 -32.78
CA ARG A 94 0.90 -1.59 -32.61
C ARG A 94 1.16 -2.30 -31.29
N PHE A 95 0.13 -2.63 -30.52
CA PHE A 95 0.23 -3.28 -29.22
C PHE A 95 -0.52 -4.61 -29.23
N VAL A 96 0.15 -5.72 -28.95
CA VAL A 96 -0.46 -7.06 -28.90
C VAL A 96 -0.36 -7.55 -27.46
N LEU A 97 -1.52 -7.75 -26.83
CA LEU A 97 -1.61 -8.33 -25.49
C LEU A 97 -1.94 -9.82 -25.61
N VAL A 98 -1.04 -10.68 -25.14
CA VAL A 98 -1.21 -12.13 -25.12
C VAL A 98 -1.63 -12.57 -23.71
N LEU A 99 -2.78 -13.23 -23.59
CA LEU A 99 -3.43 -13.63 -22.33
C LEU A 99 -3.68 -15.14 -22.33
N PRO A 100 -3.71 -15.82 -21.16
CA PRO A 100 -4.15 -17.21 -21.11
C PRO A 100 -5.65 -17.32 -21.37
N SER A 101 -6.09 -18.44 -21.93
CA SER A 101 -7.51 -18.77 -22.04
C SER A 101 -8.17 -18.94 -20.66
N SER A 102 -7.42 -19.44 -19.66
CA SER A 102 -7.91 -19.63 -18.29
C SER A 102 -8.24 -18.29 -17.59
N PRO A 103 -9.34 -18.21 -16.83
CA PRO A 103 -9.65 -17.02 -16.05
C PRO A 103 -8.61 -16.84 -14.92
N SER A 104 -8.01 -15.65 -14.83
CA SER A 104 -7.16 -15.26 -13.70
C SER A 104 -7.42 -13.80 -13.30
N PRO A 105 -7.22 -13.42 -12.03
CA PRO A 105 -7.32 -12.02 -11.61
C PRO A 105 -6.44 -11.10 -12.46
N LEU A 106 -5.20 -11.52 -12.75
CA LEU A 106 -4.27 -10.79 -13.61
C LEU A 106 -4.79 -10.61 -15.05
N LYS A 107 -5.42 -11.64 -15.65
CA LYS A 107 -6.08 -11.53 -16.96
C LYS A 107 -7.18 -10.46 -16.93
N GLN A 108 -8.05 -10.49 -15.92
CA GLN A 108 -9.11 -9.49 -15.80
C GLN A 108 -8.55 -8.09 -15.62
N THR A 109 -7.55 -7.92 -14.76
CA THR A 109 -6.87 -6.63 -14.56
C THR A 109 -6.25 -6.12 -15.85
N ALA A 110 -5.54 -6.97 -16.61
CA ALA A 110 -4.93 -6.58 -17.89
C ALA A 110 -5.98 -6.16 -18.95
N LEU A 111 -7.07 -6.91 -19.07
CA LEU A 111 -8.18 -6.60 -19.98
C LEU A 111 -8.84 -5.26 -19.63
N VAL A 112 -9.15 -5.04 -18.35
CA VAL A 112 -9.73 -3.78 -17.87
C VAL A 112 -8.78 -2.63 -18.17
N LEU A 113 -7.50 -2.77 -17.82
CA LEU A 113 -6.50 -1.72 -17.98
C LEU A 113 -6.32 -1.31 -19.46
N VAL A 114 -6.13 -2.27 -20.39
CA VAL A 114 -6.03 -1.96 -21.83
C VAL A 114 -7.32 -1.33 -22.35
N SER A 115 -8.49 -1.88 -21.98
CA SER A 115 -9.78 -1.39 -22.47
C SER A 115 -10.09 0.03 -21.99
N GLN A 116 -9.73 0.38 -20.75
CA GLN A 116 -9.91 1.72 -20.20
C GLN A 116 -8.91 2.70 -20.79
N PHE A 117 -7.64 2.31 -20.90
CA PHE A 117 -6.61 3.12 -21.53
C PHE A 117 -6.99 3.51 -22.96
N ALA A 118 -7.49 2.56 -23.75
CA ALA A 118 -7.91 2.79 -25.14
C ALA A 118 -9.12 3.72 -25.30
N LYS A 119 -9.92 3.95 -24.24
CA LYS A 119 -11.00 4.96 -24.27
C LYS A 119 -10.46 6.38 -24.16
N SER A 120 -9.35 6.56 -23.46
CA SER A 120 -8.78 7.87 -23.14
C SER A 120 -7.65 8.28 -24.08
N TYR A 121 -6.97 7.31 -24.70
CA TYR A 121 -5.79 7.55 -25.53
C TYR A 121 -5.86 6.80 -26.87
N PRO A 122 -5.32 7.36 -27.96
CA PRO A 122 -5.23 6.66 -29.23
C PRO A 122 -4.28 5.46 -29.08
N LEU A 123 -4.83 4.24 -29.22
CA LEU A 123 -4.09 2.99 -29.09
C LEU A 123 -4.49 2.02 -30.20
N ARG A 124 -3.51 1.48 -30.93
CA ARG A 124 -3.72 0.39 -31.91
C ARG A 124 -3.40 -0.93 -31.24
N TYR A 125 -4.40 -1.61 -30.68
CA TYR A 125 -4.18 -2.86 -29.95
C TYR A 125 -4.94 -4.08 -30.48
N GLN A 126 -4.42 -5.27 -30.19
CA GLN A 126 -5.06 -6.58 -30.39
C GLN A 126 -4.92 -7.40 -29.11
N LEU A 127 -5.95 -8.18 -28.81
CA LEU A 127 -5.97 -9.15 -27.72
C LEU A 127 -5.86 -10.55 -28.32
N VAL A 128 -4.96 -11.36 -27.79
CA VAL A 128 -4.75 -12.75 -28.24
C VAL A 128 -4.84 -13.64 -27.02
N GLU A 129 -5.82 -14.54 -27.01
CA GLU A 129 -5.90 -15.56 -25.98
C GLU A 129 -5.21 -16.84 -26.48
N VAL A 130 -4.38 -17.43 -25.63
CA VAL A 130 -3.66 -18.69 -25.92
C VAL A 130 -3.92 -19.71 -24.83
N ASP A 131 -4.14 -20.96 -25.23
CA ASP A 131 -4.35 -22.05 -24.29
C ASP A 131 -2.99 -22.54 -23.77
N ALA A 132 -2.79 -22.47 -22.46
CA ALA A 132 -1.55 -22.92 -21.82
C ALA A 132 -1.32 -24.43 -21.96
N ASN A 133 -2.36 -25.21 -22.26
CA ASN A 133 -2.28 -26.67 -22.48
C ASN A 133 -2.03 -27.04 -23.95
N GLN A 134 -2.06 -26.08 -24.87
CA GLN A 134 -1.81 -26.28 -26.29
C GLN A 134 -0.31 -26.18 -26.62
N ASP A 135 0.11 -26.82 -27.71
CA ASP A 135 1.50 -26.82 -28.17
C ASP A 135 2.06 -25.39 -28.38
N LEU A 136 3.29 -25.16 -27.86
CA LEU A 136 3.96 -23.86 -27.86
C LEU A 136 4.15 -23.29 -29.27
N SER A 137 4.50 -24.15 -30.24
CA SER A 137 4.71 -23.71 -31.63
C SER A 137 3.40 -23.25 -32.29
N GLN A 138 2.26 -23.86 -31.96
CA GLN A 138 0.94 -23.44 -32.44
C GLN A 138 0.50 -22.13 -31.80
N ASN A 139 0.72 -21.97 -30.49
CA ASN A 139 0.44 -20.73 -29.79
C ASN A 139 1.29 -19.56 -30.33
N ALA A 140 2.57 -19.78 -30.64
CA ALA A 140 3.42 -18.78 -31.27
C ALA A 140 2.94 -18.40 -32.67
N GLU A 141 2.53 -19.39 -33.49
CA GLU A 141 1.99 -19.13 -34.83
C GLU A 141 0.70 -18.30 -34.78
N LEU A 142 -0.19 -18.58 -33.82
CA LEU A 142 -1.41 -17.80 -33.59
C LEU A 142 -1.09 -16.33 -33.29
N VAL A 143 -0.11 -16.06 -32.43
CA VAL A 143 0.33 -14.69 -32.11
C VAL A 143 0.92 -14.01 -33.36
N ILE A 144 1.76 -14.71 -34.14
CA ILE A 144 2.42 -14.16 -35.34
C ILE A 144 1.43 -13.81 -36.44
N ARG A 145 0.41 -14.65 -36.66
CA ARG A 145 -0.62 -14.44 -37.69
C ARG A 145 -1.36 -13.12 -37.51
N GLN A 146 -1.55 -12.65 -36.28
CA GLN A 146 -2.32 -11.44 -35.97
C GLN A 146 -1.74 -10.16 -36.56
N PHE A 147 -0.41 -10.09 -36.71
CA PHE A 147 0.27 -8.90 -37.24
C PHE A 147 0.87 -9.10 -38.64
N LYS A 148 1.09 -10.35 -39.10
CA LYS A 148 1.57 -10.65 -40.45
C LYS A 148 0.49 -10.48 -41.54
N TYR A 149 -0.79 -10.74 -41.22
CA TYR A 149 -1.88 -10.77 -42.21
C TYR A 149 -3.00 -9.73 -42.03
N GLY A 150 -2.85 -8.80 -41.09
CA GLY A 150 -3.67 -7.58 -41.00
C GLY A 150 -5.18 -7.82 -40.99
N TYR A 151 -5.76 -8.14 -39.83
CA TYR A 151 -7.20 -8.01 -39.65
C TYR A 151 -7.59 -6.51 -39.73
N VAL A 152 -8.38 -6.15 -40.73
CA VAL A 152 -8.88 -4.78 -40.94
C VAL A 152 -10.02 -4.52 -39.95
N TYR A 153 -9.84 -3.51 -39.09
CA TYR A 153 -10.94 -2.96 -38.30
C TYR A 153 -11.90 -2.22 -39.23
N HIS A 154 -13.15 -2.68 -39.33
CA HIS A 154 -14.23 -1.92 -39.95
C HIS A 154 -14.77 -0.90 -38.94
N PRO A 155 -14.62 0.41 -39.16
CA PRO A 155 -15.31 1.39 -38.33
C PRO A 155 -16.82 1.20 -38.48
N ARG A 156 -17.55 1.21 -37.36
CA ARG A 156 -19.02 1.22 -37.37
C ARG A 156 -19.50 2.38 -38.24
N PRO A 157 -20.47 2.19 -39.15
CA PRO A 157 -21.05 3.29 -39.90
C PRO A 157 -21.72 4.27 -38.95
N VAL A 158 -21.24 5.52 -38.96
CA VAL A 158 -21.95 6.66 -38.38
C VAL A 158 -23.21 6.86 -39.23
N PRO A 159 -24.43 6.95 -38.64
CA PRO A 159 -25.62 7.21 -39.42
C PRO A 159 -25.48 8.58 -40.13
N PRO A 160 -25.97 8.71 -41.37
CA PRO A 160 -25.83 9.94 -42.12
C PRO A 160 -26.59 11.07 -41.42
N VAL A 161 -25.88 12.17 -41.15
CA VAL A 161 -26.46 13.45 -40.80
C VAL A 161 -27.27 13.92 -42.01
N ILE A 162 -28.60 13.93 -41.90
CA ILE A 162 -29.47 14.59 -42.87
C ILE A 162 -29.22 16.09 -42.76
N SER A 163 -28.43 16.62 -43.68
CA SER A 163 -28.24 18.06 -43.84
C SER A 163 -29.47 18.66 -44.51
N ASN A 164 -30.39 19.23 -43.74
CA ASN A 164 -31.35 20.20 -44.26
C ASN A 164 -30.59 21.49 -44.61
N ILE A 165 -30.02 21.52 -45.81
CA ILE A 165 -29.45 22.73 -46.39
C ILE A 165 -30.61 23.64 -46.79
N LYS A 166 -30.91 24.64 -45.95
CA LYS A 166 -31.63 25.83 -46.42
C LYS A 166 -30.71 26.56 -47.40
N THR A 167 -31.21 26.80 -48.61
CA THR A 167 -30.56 27.63 -49.63
C THR A 167 -30.28 29.03 -49.08
N PRO A 168 -29.12 29.63 -49.39
CA PRO A 168 -28.77 30.97 -48.93
C PRO A 168 -29.62 32.02 -49.69
N PRO A 169 -30.02 33.12 -49.04
CA PRO A 169 -30.65 34.24 -49.74
C PRO A 169 -29.63 34.97 -50.62
N PRO A 170 -30.09 35.66 -51.70
CA PRO A 170 -29.20 36.36 -52.63
C PRO A 170 -28.47 37.54 -51.95
N PRO A 171 -27.31 37.95 -52.50
CA PRO A 171 -26.41 38.88 -51.84
C PRO A 171 -27.01 40.28 -51.73
N ARG A 172 -27.19 40.77 -50.50
CA ARG A 172 -27.40 42.20 -50.25
C ARG A 172 -26.09 42.95 -50.48
N GLN A 173 -26.19 44.06 -51.21
CA GLN A 173 -25.10 45.00 -51.47
C GLN A 173 -24.41 45.40 -50.16
N ARG A 174 -23.07 45.32 -50.14
CA ARG A 174 -22.24 45.74 -49.02
C ARG A 174 -22.39 47.25 -48.80
N LEU A 175 -23.10 47.63 -47.75
CA LEU A 175 -22.98 48.96 -47.14
C LEU A 175 -21.56 49.07 -46.55
N LEU A 176 -20.70 49.84 -47.23
CA LEU A 176 -19.40 50.25 -46.73
C LEU A 176 -19.58 51.11 -45.47
N ILE A 177 -19.46 50.49 -44.30
CA ILE A 177 -19.33 51.22 -43.04
C ILE A 177 -17.93 51.86 -43.04
N ARG A 178 -17.87 53.18 -43.29
CA ARG A 178 -16.68 53.98 -43.03
C ARG A 178 -16.50 54.09 -41.51
N PHE A 179 -15.48 53.42 -40.96
CA PHE A 179 -15.02 53.69 -39.60
C PHE A 179 -14.42 55.11 -39.56
N PRO A 180 -14.89 56.01 -38.68
CA PRO A 180 -14.24 57.30 -38.51
C PRO A 180 -12.85 57.08 -37.91
N ARG A 181 -11.83 57.57 -38.63
CA ARG A 181 -10.51 57.87 -38.06
C ARG A 181 -10.72 58.94 -37.00
N ILE A 182 -10.48 58.61 -35.74
CA ILE A 182 -9.73 59.36 -34.72
C ILE A 182 -9.83 58.49 -33.45
N PHE A 183 -8.81 57.65 -33.23
CA PHE A 183 -8.43 57.28 -31.87
C PHE A 183 -7.00 57.78 -31.69
N PRO A 184 -6.71 58.57 -30.64
CA PRO A 184 -5.38 59.10 -30.43
C PRO A 184 -4.39 57.93 -30.28
N ILE A 185 -3.22 58.03 -30.92
CA ILE A 185 -2.19 56.98 -30.98
C ILE A 185 -1.78 56.50 -29.58
N SER A 186 -1.93 57.34 -28.55
CA SER A 186 -1.72 57.00 -27.14
C SER A 186 -2.74 56.00 -26.55
N ARG A 187 -3.95 55.90 -27.10
CA ARG A 187 -4.96 54.88 -26.70
C ARG A 187 -4.81 53.58 -27.48
N LEU A 188 -4.26 53.63 -28.69
CA LEU A 188 -4.01 52.43 -29.51
C LEU A 188 -2.87 51.59 -28.92
N SER A 189 -1.79 52.22 -28.44
CA SER A 189 -0.70 51.53 -27.73
C SER A 189 -1.18 50.89 -26.44
N LEU A 190 -2.09 51.55 -25.70
CA LEU A 190 -2.70 50.99 -24.50
C LEU A 190 -3.60 49.79 -24.82
N ILE A 191 -4.42 49.86 -25.86
CA ILE A 191 -5.27 48.74 -26.32
C ILE A 191 -4.40 47.57 -26.77
N ILE A 192 -3.34 47.82 -27.55
CA ILE A 192 -2.40 46.79 -28.00
C ILE A 192 -1.67 46.16 -26.80
N ALA A 193 -1.23 46.97 -25.84
CA ALA A 193 -0.60 46.48 -24.61
C ALA A 193 -1.57 45.63 -23.77
N VAL A 194 -2.82 46.06 -23.61
CA VAL A 194 -3.87 45.29 -22.90
C VAL A 194 -4.18 43.98 -23.63
N VAL A 195 -4.28 44.00 -24.97
CA VAL A 195 -4.51 42.79 -25.78
C VAL A 195 -3.32 41.82 -25.68
N LEU A 196 -2.08 42.31 -25.63
CA LEU A 196 -0.88 41.50 -25.47
C LEU A 196 -0.65 41.01 -24.03
N LEU A 197 -1.04 41.78 -23.01
CA LEU A 197 -0.91 41.43 -21.59
C LEU A 197 -2.08 40.56 -21.08
N SER A 198 -3.27 40.67 -21.67
CA SER A 198 -4.44 39.91 -21.22
C SER A 198 -4.26 38.38 -21.21
N PRO A 199 -3.58 37.74 -22.19
CA PRO A 199 -3.32 36.30 -22.16
C PRO A 199 -2.35 35.93 -21.03
N LEU A 200 -1.37 36.79 -20.74
CA LEU A 200 -0.42 36.60 -19.64
C LEU A 200 -1.12 36.71 -18.28
N VAL A 201 -1.99 37.72 -18.11
CA VAL A 201 -2.79 37.91 -16.89
C VAL A 201 -3.74 36.73 -16.69
N LEU A 202 -4.42 36.28 -17.74
CA LEU A 202 -5.30 35.10 -17.71
C LEU A 202 -4.50 33.83 -17.37
N PHE A 203 -3.32 33.64 -17.96
CA PHE A 203 -2.44 32.52 -17.67
C PHE A 203 -1.99 32.51 -16.19
N CYS A 204 -1.56 33.66 -15.66
CA CYS A 204 -1.21 33.81 -14.25
C CYS A 204 -2.40 33.56 -13.31
N LEU A 205 -3.59 34.05 -13.67
CA LEU A 205 -4.81 33.79 -12.91
C LEU A 205 -5.17 32.30 -12.91
N GLN A 206 -5.08 31.63 -14.06
CA GLN A 206 -5.33 30.19 -14.17
C GLN A 206 -4.33 29.36 -13.36
N LEU A 207 -3.05 29.77 -13.31
CA LEU A 207 -2.04 29.17 -12.44
C LEU A 207 -2.40 29.28 -10.96
N LEU A 208 -2.79 30.48 -10.52
CA LEU A 208 -3.22 30.71 -9.14
C LEU A 208 -4.47 29.89 -8.78
N LEU A 209 -5.46 29.86 -9.68
CA LEU A 209 -6.67 29.04 -9.51
C LEU A 209 -6.34 27.54 -9.45
N THR A 210 -5.45 27.06 -10.32
CA THR A 210 -5.02 25.65 -10.33
C THR A 210 -4.38 25.29 -8.99
N ARG A 211 -3.48 26.13 -8.48
CA ARG A 211 -2.84 25.94 -7.17
C ARG A 211 -3.84 25.98 -6.02
N TYR A 212 -4.77 26.94 -6.05
CA TYR A 212 -5.82 27.07 -5.03
C TYR A 212 -6.72 25.84 -4.99
N TYR A 213 -7.26 25.41 -6.14
CA TYR A 213 -8.14 24.26 -6.23
C TYR A 213 -7.43 22.95 -5.92
N PHE A 214 -6.17 22.79 -6.33
CA PHE A 214 -5.37 21.62 -5.94
C PHE A 214 -5.19 21.57 -4.41
N SER A 215 -4.81 22.69 -3.79
CA SER A 215 -4.68 22.76 -2.32
C SER A 215 -6.00 22.52 -1.61
N CYS A 216 -7.13 22.99 -2.16
CA CYS A 216 -8.46 22.67 -1.65
C CYS A 216 -8.71 21.16 -1.71
N GLY A 217 -8.49 20.53 -2.87
CA GLY A 217 -8.71 19.09 -3.07
C GLY A 217 -7.92 18.25 -2.07
N VAL A 218 -6.61 18.51 -1.95
CA VAL A 218 -5.75 17.79 -0.99
C VAL A 218 -6.22 17.98 0.46
N ARG A 219 -6.59 19.21 0.86
CA ARG A 219 -7.06 19.48 2.23
C ARG A 219 -8.37 18.76 2.54
N GLN A 220 -9.33 18.79 1.61
CA GLN A 220 -10.63 18.15 1.78
C GLN A 220 -10.54 16.62 1.73
N LEU A 221 -9.59 16.08 0.95
CA LEU A 221 -9.26 14.65 0.96
C LEU A 221 -8.86 14.19 2.35
N PHE A 222 -7.90 14.88 3.00
CA PHE A 222 -7.44 14.50 4.33
C PHE A 222 -8.45 14.80 5.44
N SER A 223 -9.43 15.69 5.22
CA SER A 223 -10.54 15.89 6.17
C SER A 223 -11.66 14.86 6.03
N GLY A 224 -11.59 13.96 5.04
CA GLY A 224 -12.63 12.96 4.75
C GLY A 224 -13.84 13.50 3.97
N SER A 225 -13.86 14.79 3.63
CA SER A 225 -14.95 15.41 2.86
C SER A 225 -14.74 15.17 1.37
N PHE A 226 -14.91 13.91 0.94
CA PHE A 226 -14.58 13.45 -0.41
C PHE A 226 -15.39 14.15 -1.50
N GLU A 227 -16.67 14.45 -1.28
CA GLU A 227 -17.50 15.20 -2.25
C GLU A 227 -16.89 16.58 -2.59
N LYS A 228 -16.45 17.33 -1.57
CA LYS A 228 -15.78 18.63 -1.76
C LYS A 228 -14.41 18.46 -2.43
N SER A 229 -13.70 17.39 -2.07
CA SER A 229 -12.42 17.03 -2.68
C SER A 229 -12.58 16.80 -4.18
N VAL A 230 -13.59 16.04 -4.61
CA VAL A 230 -13.94 15.80 -6.02
C VAL A 230 -14.21 17.10 -6.76
N SER A 231 -15.02 18.01 -6.18
CA SER A 231 -15.32 19.30 -6.81
C SER A 231 -14.06 20.16 -7.00
N CYS A 232 -13.19 20.21 -5.98
CA CYS A 232 -11.96 20.98 -6.04
C CYS A 232 -10.93 20.36 -7.01
N SER A 233 -10.72 19.05 -6.99
CA SER A 233 -9.79 18.36 -7.90
C SER A 233 -10.24 18.49 -9.36
N ALA A 234 -11.55 18.39 -9.64
CA ALA A 234 -12.10 18.54 -10.98
C ALA A 234 -11.88 19.95 -11.54
N ARG A 235 -12.03 20.99 -10.71
CA ARG A 235 -11.72 22.39 -11.08
C ARG A 235 -10.23 22.60 -11.32
N ALA A 236 -9.36 21.99 -10.52
CA ALA A 236 -7.91 22.04 -10.72
C ALA A 236 -7.50 21.40 -12.06
N ALA A 237 -8.03 20.21 -12.36
CA ALA A 237 -7.80 19.51 -13.62
C ALA A 237 -8.35 20.28 -14.83
N SER A 238 -9.53 20.91 -14.69
CA SER A 238 -10.12 21.71 -15.77
C SER A 238 -9.26 22.96 -16.06
N ALA A 239 -8.81 23.66 -15.02
CA ALA A 239 -7.92 24.80 -15.16
C ALA A 239 -6.57 24.41 -15.79
N SER A 240 -5.97 23.29 -15.39
CA SER A 240 -4.70 22.82 -15.97
C SER A 240 -4.80 22.44 -17.45
N ARG A 241 -5.94 21.86 -17.89
CA ARG A 241 -6.19 21.55 -19.31
C ARG A 241 -6.31 22.80 -20.17
N LEU A 242 -6.91 23.88 -19.65
CA LEU A 242 -6.96 25.18 -20.33
C LEU A 242 -5.56 25.78 -20.47
N ILE A 243 -4.73 25.71 -19.43
CA ILE A 243 -3.33 26.16 -19.52
C ILE A 243 -2.58 25.34 -20.58
N ARG A 244 -2.74 24.01 -20.58
CA ARG A 244 -2.12 23.12 -21.57
C ARG A 244 -2.54 23.47 -23.00
N SER A 245 -3.82 23.77 -23.25
CA SER A 245 -4.27 24.16 -24.59
C SER A 245 -3.68 25.51 -25.03
N GLN A 246 -3.55 26.47 -24.11
CA GLN A 246 -2.92 27.77 -24.39
C GLN A 246 -1.43 27.65 -24.73
N THR A 247 -0.68 26.79 -24.02
CA THR A 247 0.74 26.56 -24.33
C THR A 247 0.97 26.00 -25.74
N LYS A 248 0.00 25.24 -26.29
CA LYS A 248 0.08 24.77 -27.69
C LYS A 248 -0.04 25.88 -28.73
N LEU A 249 -0.60 27.04 -28.38
CA LEU A 249 -0.75 28.17 -29.30
C LEU A 249 0.58 28.87 -29.60
N PHE A 250 1.60 28.67 -28.75
CA PHE A 250 2.92 29.28 -28.89
C PHE A 250 3.99 28.18 -29.03
N PRO A 251 4.48 27.89 -30.26
CA PRO A 251 5.52 26.90 -30.50
C PRO A 251 6.76 27.17 -29.66
N GLY A 252 7.33 26.12 -29.05
CA GLY A 252 8.51 26.23 -28.18
C GLY A 252 8.25 26.70 -26.75
N SER A 253 7.04 27.18 -26.43
CA SER A 253 6.69 27.62 -25.07
C SER A 253 6.78 26.49 -24.05
N SER A 254 6.42 25.25 -24.41
CA SER A 254 6.56 24.08 -23.55
C SER A 254 8.02 23.82 -23.14
N PHE A 255 8.95 23.89 -24.10
CA PHE A 255 10.37 23.72 -23.86
C PHE A 255 10.94 24.85 -22.97
N ILE A 256 10.54 26.10 -23.23
CA ILE A 256 10.95 27.26 -22.43
C ILE A 256 10.45 27.10 -20.99
N LEU A 257 9.17 26.78 -20.80
CA LEU A 257 8.57 26.61 -19.48
C LEU A 257 9.17 25.42 -18.72
N GLN A 258 9.49 24.33 -19.41
CA GLN A 258 10.20 23.20 -18.83
C GLN A 258 11.60 23.59 -18.34
N LYS A 259 12.36 24.41 -19.09
CA LYS A 259 13.65 24.98 -18.62
C LYS A 259 13.50 25.86 -17.38
N PHE A 260 12.37 26.55 -17.23
CA PHE A 260 12.03 27.29 -16.01
C PHE A 260 11.48 26.41 -14.87
N GLY A 261 11.44 25.08 -15.05
CA GLY A 261 10.97 24.13 -14.05
C GLY A 261 9.45 24.00 -13.95
N LEU A 262 8.71 24.39 -15.01
CA LEU A 262 7.25 24.32 -15.11
C LEU A 262 6.81 23.30 -16.18
N PRO A 263 6.85 21.99 -15.88
CA PRO A 263 6.45 20.92 -16.80
C PRO A 263 4.91 20.81 -16.88
N PHE A 264 4.28 21.70 -17.66
CA PHE A 264 2.81 21.78 -17.76
C PHE A 264 2.10 20.51 -18.24
N PRO A 265 2.61 19.76 -19.24
CA PRO A 265 2.01 18.50 -19.64
C PRO A 265 1.91 17.52 -18.46
N GLU A 266 3.01 17.33 -17.73
CA GLU A 266 3.12 16.44 -16.58
C GLU A 266 2.21 16.90 -15.43
N VAL A 267 2.15 18.21 -15.15
CA VAL A 267 1.21 18.79 -14.16
C VAL A 267 -0.24 18.55 -14.56
N SER A 268 -0.57 18.73 -15.84
CA SER A 268 -1.94 18.55 -16.37
C SER A 268 -2.41 17.10 -16.27
N ASP A 269 -1.53 16.16 -16.64
CA ASP A 269 -1.78 14.72 -16.55
C ASP A 269 -1.92 14.28 -15.08
N THR A 270 -0.99 14.71 -14.20
CA THR A 270 -1.04 14.46 -12.75
C THR A 270 -2.36 14.94 -12.12
N LEU A 271 -2.78 16.16 -12.43
CA LEU A 271 -4.03 16.73 -11.88
C LEU A 271 -5.28 16.03 -12.41
N THR A 272 -5.23 15.53 -13.64
CA THR A 272 -6.33 14.73 -14.22
C THR A 272 -6.46 13.40 -13.48
N HIS A 273 -5.39 12.62 -13.38
CA HIS A 273 -5.43 11.35 -12.66
C HIS A 273 -5.70 11.53 -11.16
N PHE A 274 -5.23 12.62 -10.54
CA PHE A 274 -5.60 12.96 -9.17
C PHE A 274 -7.12 13.16 -9.04
N SER A 275 -7.74 13.89 -9.95
CA SER A 275 -9.20 14.09 -9.94
C SER A 275 -9.96 12.78 -10.14
N ASP A 276 -9.51 11.91 -11.03
CA ASP A 276 -10.13 10.61 -11.28
C ASP A 276 -9.97 9.68 -10.05
N THR A 277 -8.78 9.66 -9.44
CA THR A 277 -8.50 8.92 -8.20
C THR A 277 -9.42 9.36 -7.06
N VAL A 278 -9.55 10.67 -6.83
CA VAL A 278 -10.42 11.21 -5.76
C VAL A 278 -11.89 10.87 -6.02
N SER A 279 -12.34 10.89 -7.28
CA SER A 279 -13.69 10.47 -7.66
C SER A 279 -13.96 8.98 -7.40
N LEU A 280 -13.00 8.12 -7.75
CA LEU A 280 -13.10 6.68 -7.46
C LEU A 280 -13.03 6.38 -5.97
N LEU A 281 -12.18 7.10 -5.24
CA LEU A 281 -12.09 6.99 -3.79
C LEU A 281 -13.40 7.41 -3.11
N HIS A 282 -14.04 8.48 -3.57
CA HIS A 282 -15.38 8.87 -3.11
C HIS A 282 -16.41 7.77 -3.30
N LYS A 283 -16.54 7.23 -4.52
CA LYS A 283 -17.48 6.15 -4.83
C LYS A 283 -17.21 4.89 -4.00
N THR A 284 -15.93 4.57 -3.80
CA THR A 284 -15.52 3.43 -2.98
C THR A 284 -15.88 3.65 -1.51
N SER A 285 -15.63 4.86 -0.98
CA SER A 285 -15.97 5.25 0.39
C SER A 285 -17.47 5.22 0.65
N ASP A 286 -18.29 5.64 -0.32
CA ASP A 286 -19.75 5.60 -0.21
C ASP A 286 -20.24 4.16 -0.02
N LYS A 287 -19.67 3.19 -0.75
CA LYS A 287 -20.00 1.76 -0.60
C LYS A 287 -19.54 1.19 0.74
N PHE A 288 -18.36 1.57 1.21
CA PHE A 288 -17.94 1.20 2.57
C PHE A 288 -18.83 1.84 3.65
N SER A 289 -19.30 3.06 3.42
CA SER A 289 -20.25 3.73 4.32
C SER A 289 -21.60 3.03 4.33
N ASP A 290 -22.08 2.55 3.18
CA ASP A 290 -23.30 1.72 3.11
C ASP A 290 -23.16 0.43 3.93
N LEU A 291 -22.01 -0.25 3.82
CA LEU A 291 -21.70 -1.42 4.66
C LEU A 291 -21.70 -1.08 6.14
N TYR A 292 -21.08 0.05 6.51
CA TYR A 292 -21.03 0.53 7.89
C TYR A 292 -22.43 0.75 8.46
N TYR A 293 -23.27 1.52 7.76
CA TYR A 293 -24.62 1.87 8.23
C TYR A 293 -25.55 0.66 8.29
N ASN A 294 -25.40 -0.28 7.37
CA ASN A 294 -26.11 -1.56 7.43
C ASN A 294 -25.67 -2.37 8.66
N PHE A 295 -24.37 -2.43 8.95
CA PHE A 295 -23.83 -3.13 10.11
C PHE A 295 -24.27 -2.49 11.44
N THR A 296 -24.19 -1.17 11.57
CA THR A 296 -24.53 -0.48 12.83
C THR A 296 -26.02 -0.29 13.06
N GLY A 297 -26.86 -0.54 12.04
CA GLY A 297 -28.31 -0.39 12.11
C GLY A 297 -28.80 1.07 12.20
N SER A 298 -28.00 2.03 11.73
CA SER A 298 -28.26 3.48 11.92
C SER A 298 -28.90 4.21 10.73
N ALA A 299 -29.29 3.49 9.67
CA ALA A 299 -30.08 4.02 8.56
C ALA A 299 -31.08 2.96 8.02
N SER A 300 -32.16 3.39 7.35
CA SER A 300 -33.06 2.49 6.60
C SER A 300 -32.24 1.58 5.68
N PRO A 301 -32.60 0.28 5.55
CA PRO A 301 -31.77 -0.72 4.89
C PRO A 301 -31.48 -0.29 3.46
N LYS A 302 -30.23 0.10 3.20
CA LYS A 302 -29.71 0.17 1.84
C LYS A 302 -29.45 -1.26 1.40
N LYS A 303 -29.74 -1.54 0.12
CA LYS A 303 -29.45 -2.83 -0.51
C LYS A 303 -28.03 -3.29 -0.17
N TRP A 304 -27.85 -4.57 0.14
CA TRP A 304 -26.52 -5.14 0.41
C TRP A 304 -25.54 -4.77 -0.70
N VAL A 305 -24.31 -4.41 -0.29
CA VAL A 305 -23.23 -4.14 -1.23
C VAL A 305 -22.74 -5.49 -1.75
N GLU A 306 -22.92 -5.69 -3.06
CA GLU A 306 -22.49 -6.92 -3.73
C GLU A 306 -20.96 -6.93 -3.86
N PRO A 307 -20.26 -8.01 -3.43
CA PRO A 307 -18.80 -8.10 -3.55
C PRO A 307 -18.24 -7.78 -4.95
N PRO A 308 -18.86 -8.21 -6.07
CA PRO A 308 -18.39 -7.85 -7.41
C PRO A 308 -18.36 -6.34 -7.68
N GLU A 309 -19.34 -5.58 -7.17
CA GLU A 309 -19.40 -4.13 -7.36
C GLU A 309 -18.23 -3.44 -6.64
N LEU A 310 -17.99 -3.81 -5.39
CA LEU A 310 -16.90 -3.25 -4.59
C LEU A 310 -15.52 -3.67 -5.13
N SER A 311 -15.38 -4.91 -5.59
CA SER A 311 -14.17 -5.40 -6.25
C SER A 311 -13.85 -4.58 -7.52
N ALA A 312 -14.86 -4.28 -8.34
CA ALA A 312 -14.67 -3.46 -9.55
C ALA A 312 -14.23 -2.02 -9.21
N LEU A 313 -14.81 -1.42 -8.17
CA LEU A 313 -14.41 -0.09 -7.70
C LEU A 313 -12.98 -0.06 -7.16
N LEU A 314 -12.60 -1.05 -6.33
CA LEU A 314 -11.23 -1.15 -5.80
C LEU A 314 -10.20 -1.42 -6.91
N SER A 315 -10.54 -2.25 -7.90
CA SER A 315 -9.69 -2.48 -9.07
C SER A 315 -9.48 -1.18 -9.86
N ALA A 316 -10.55 -0.43 -10.13
CA ALA A 316 -10.45 0.85 -10.83
C ALA A 316 -9.67 1.90 -10.01
N LEU A 317 -9.83 1.91 -8.68
CA LEU A 317 -9.09 2.78 -7.78
C LEU A 317 -7.59 2.44 -7.77
N SER A 318 -7.23 1.16 -7.68
CA SER A 318 -5.82 0.71 -7.73
C SER A 318 -5.17 1.07 -9.07
N GLU A 319 -5.90 0.90 -10.17
CA GLU A 319 -5.47 1.33 -11.51
C GLU A 319 -5.23 2.84 -11.58
N SER A 320 -6.19 3.66 -11.12
CA SER A 320 -6.07 5.12 -11.13
C SER A 320 -4.91 5.61 -10.25
N LEU A 321 -4.68 4.97 -9.10
CA LEU A 321 -3.54 5.24 -8.23
C LEU A 321 -2.20 4.88 -8.89
N SER A 322 -2.16 3.81 -9.69
CA SER A 322 -0.97 3.44 -10.50
C SER A 322 -0.64 4.53 -11.53
N TYR A 323 -1.65 5.06 -12.22
CA TYR A 323 -1.47 6.16 -13.17
C TYR A 323 -0.98 7.43 -12.48
N LEU A 324 -1.58 7.78 -11.35
CA LEU A 324 -1.17 8.92 -10.54
C LEU A 324 0.28 8.76 -10.05
N GLN A 325 0.67 7.57 -9.60
CA GLN A 325 2.04 7.28 -9.17
C GLN A 325 3.05 7.46 -10.32
N SER A 326 2.73 6.95 -11.52
CA SER A 326 3.58 7.09 -12.72
C SER A 326 3.73 8.56 -13.15
N ASP A 327 2.65 9.33 -13.09
CA ASP A 327 2.70 10.76 -13.42
C ASP A 327 3.46 11.57 -12.38
N LEU A 328 3.38 11.22 -11.09
CA LEU A 328 4.21 11.85 -10.05
C LEU A 328 5.69 11.56 -10.24
N LYS A 329 6.06 10.34 -10.66
CA LYS A 329 7.45 10.00 -11.04
C LYS A 329 7.90 10.84 -12.24
N SER A 330 7.05 10.94 -13.27
CA SER A 330 7.34 11.74 -14.46
C SER A 330 7.51 13.22 -14.12
N LEU A 331 6.65 13.76 -13.24
CA LEU A 331 6.70 15.13 -12.77
C LEU A 331 7.97 15.42 -11.96
N TYR A 332 8.39 14.47 -11.11
CA TYR A 332 9.64 14.55 -10.35
C TYR A 332 10.86 14.62 -11.28
N LEU A 333 10.92 13.74 -12.29
CA LEU A 333 12.00 13.73 -13.28
C LEU A 333 12.02 15.01 -14.13
N ALA A 334 10.85 15.57 -14.45
CA ALA A 334 10.74 16.77 -15.26
C ALA A 334 11.09 18.06 -14.50
N SER A 335 10.96 18.09 -13.16
CA SER A 335 11.33 19.25 -12.35
C SER A 335 11.70 18.88 -10.90
N PRO A 336 13.00 18.65 -10.62
CA PRO A 336 13.50 18.32 -9.27
C PRO A 336 13.25 19.41 -8.22
N ARG A 337 12.90 20.64 -8.61
CA ARG A 337 12.57 21.73 -7.67
C ARG A 337 11.21 21.57 -6.98
N LEU A 338 10.30 20.79 -7.55
CA LEU A 338 9.00 20.44 -6.92
C LEU A 338 9.10 19.25 -5.94
N SER A 339 10.30 18.74 -5.68
CA SER A 339 10.59 17.37 -5.22
C SER A 339 10.09 16.96 -3.83
N SER A 340 10.14 17.81 -2.81
CA SER A 340 9.90 17.33 -1.43
C SER A 340 8.43 16.99 -1.18
N GLN A 341 7.50 17.81 -1.67
CA GLN A 341 6.06 17.58 -1.54
C GLN A 341 5.57 16.50 -2.51
N THR A 342 6.12 16.43 -3.73
CA THR A 342 5.75 15.38 -4.70
C THR A 342 6.23 14.01 -4.25
N ALA A 343 7.41 13.90 -3.63
CA ALA A 343 7.89 12.64 -3.06
C ALA A 343 7.00 12.14 -1.90
N LEU A 344 6.57 13.04 -0.99
CA LEU A 344 5.61 12.70 0.06
C LEU A 344 4.28 12.22 -0.52
N PHE A 345 3.76 12.94 -1.52
CA PHE A 345 2.51 12.60 -2.15
C PHE A 345 2.59 11.26 -2.91
N ALA A 346 3.68 11.00 -3.63
CA ALA A 346 3.94 9.74 -4.31
C ALA A 346 3.98 8.55 -3.33
N ARG A 347 4.61 8.71 -2.16
CA ARG A 347 4.60 7.69 -1.10
C ARG A 347 3.19 7.39 -0.60
N ASN A 348 2.39 8.43 -0.35
CA ASN A 348 1.00 8.26 0.08
C ASN A 348 0.14 7.60 -1.00
N THR A 349 0.33 7.96 -2.28
CA THR A 349 -0.34 7.31 -3.41
C THR A 349 0.03 5.82 -3.52
N GLN A 350 1.31 5.48 -3.35
CA GLN A 350 1.77 4.10 -3.33
C GLN A 350 1.15 3.30 -2.17
N SER A 351 1.14 3.86 -0.96
CA SER A 351 0.51 3.25 0.20
C SER A 351 -0.99 3.03 -0.03
N ALA A 352 -1.72 4.03 -0.53
CA ALA A 352 -3.13 3.89 -0.87
C ALA A 352 -3.38 2.80 -1.92
N ARG A 353 -2.50 2.66 -2.93
CA ARG A 353 -2.59 1.62 -3.96
C ARG A 353 -2.41 0.22 -3.37
N GLN A 354 -1.43 0.08 -2.48
CA GLN A 354 -1.18 -1.17 -1.75
C GLN A 354 -2.40 -1.55 -0.91
N THR A 355 -2.95 -0.61 -0.12
CA THR A 355 -4.16 -0.84 0.68
C THR A 355 -5.36 -1.22 -0.20
N ALA A 356 -5.58 -0.53 -1.34
CA ALA A 356 -6.68 -0.86 -2.25
C ALA A 356 -6.54 -2.28 -2.84
N SER A 357 -5.31 -2.68 -3.18
CA SER A 357 -5.01 -4.02 -3.71
C SER A 357 -5.17 -5.10 -2.65
N LYS A 358 -4.76 -4.84 -1.40
CA LYS A 358 -4.99 -5.73 -0.25
C LYS A 358 -6.47 -5.91 0.04
N LEU A 359 -7.25 -4.81 0.05
CA LEU A 359 -8.70 -4.87 0.22
C LEU A 359 -9.37 -5.73 -0.86
N GLN A 360 -8.93 -5.61 -2.12
CA GLN A 360 -9.47 -6.39 -3.24
C GLN A 360 -9.36 -7.90 -2.99
N LEU A 361 -8.28 -8.37 -2.35
CA LEU A 361 -8.09 -9.78 -1.99
C LEU A 361 -9.09 -10.27 -0.92
N LEU A 362 -9.61 -9.36 -0.08
CA LEU A 362 -10.53 -9.68 1.00
C LEU A 362 -12.01 -9.56 0.61
N ILE A 363 -12.34 -8.82 -0.46
CA ILE A 363 -13.73 -8.60 -0.90
C ILE A 363 -14.54 -9.90 -1.09
N PRO A 364 -14.02 -10.98 -1.69
CA PRO A 364 -14.77 -12.23 -1.81
C PRO A 364 -15.24 -12.83 -0.47
N TYR A 365 -14.53 -12.50 0.61
CA TYR A 365 -14.78 -12.98 1.97
C TYR A 365 -15.54 -11.97 2.83
N LEU A 366 -15.91 -10.82 2.27
CA LEU A 366 -16.70 -9.79 2.95
C LEU A 366 -18.01 -10.35 3.55
N PRO A 367 -18.78 -11.25 2.87
CA PRO A 367 -19.99 -11.81 3.47
C PRO A 367 -19.74 -12.55 4.79
N LEU A 368 -18.61 -13.25 4.89
CA LEU A 368 -18.21 -13.99 6.09
C LEU A 368 -17.71 -13.03 7.18
N LEU A 369 -16.87 -12.05 6.82
CA LEU A 369 -16.35 -11.06 7.76
C LEU A 369 -17.40 -10.09 8.30
N SER A 370 -18.49 -9.86 7.56
CA SER A 370 -19.58 -8.96 7.94
C SER A 370 -20.83 -9.68 8.47
N SER A 371 -20.76 -10.99 8.70
CA SER A 371 -21.87 -11.81 9.21
C SER A 371 -23.14 -11.79 8.35
N GLN A 372 -23.04 -11.64 7.01
CA GLN A 372 -24.21 -11.49 6.13
C GLN A 372 -25.23 -12.63 6.27
N THR A 373 -24.78 -13.83 6.60
CA THR A 373 -25.62 -14.97 6.94
C THR A 373 -25.30 -15.48 8.34
N GLY A 374 -26.34 -15.79 9.12
CA GLY A 374 -26.18 -16.38 10.44
C GLY A 374 -25.76 -15.36 11.51
N THR A 375 -25.13 -15.87 12.57
CA THR A 375 -24.65 -15.07 13.71
C THR A 375 -23.13 -15.21 13.79
N THR A 376 -22.44 -14.08 13.95
CA THR A 376 -20.99 -14.03 14.14
C THR A 376 -20.69 -13.28 15.43
N THR A 377 -19.87 -13.87 16.30
CA THR A 377 -19.39 -13.24 17.52
C THR A 377 -17.96 -12.73 17.33
N TYR A 378 -17.79 -11.42 17.38
CA TYR A 378 -16.51 -10.74 17.40
C TYR A 378 -16.09 -10.47 18.84
N VAL A 379 -14.83 -10.72 19.18
CA VAL A 379 -14.25 -10.28 20.45
C VAL A 379 -13.12 -9.30 20.16
N PHE A 380 -13.30 -8.06 20.60
CA PHE A 380 -12.26 -7.05 20.56
C PHE A 380 -11.47 -7.08 21.88
N LEU A 381 -10.16 -7.26 21.79
CA LEU A 381 -9.23 -7.17 22.89
C LEU A 381 -8.83 -5.71 23.04
N LEU A 382 -9.09 -5.13 24.22
CA LEU A 382 -8.68 -3.77 24.54
C LEU A 382 -7.43 -3.84 25.41
N GLN A 383 -6.31 -3.37 24.86
CA GLN A 383 -4.98 -3.60 25.42
C GLN A 383 -4.33 -2.31 25.92
N ASP A 384 -3.70 -2.41 27.08
CA ASP A 384 -2.89 -1.35 27.69
C ASP A 384 -1.43 -1.48 27.26
N ASN A 385 -1.03 -0.68 26.28
CA ASN A 385 0.35 -0.61 25.81
C ASN A 385 1.30 0.20 26.72
N ASN A 386 0.85 0.72 27.87
CA ASN A 386 1.79 1.16 28.93
C ASN A 386 2.48 -0.02 29.61
N GLN A 387 1.97 -1.24 29.42
CA GLN A 387 2.68 -2.48 29.72
C GLN A 387 2.93 -3.22 28.41
N PRO A 388 4.04 -2.91 27.69
CA PRO A 388 4.32 -3.50 26.39
C PRO A 388 4.19 -5.02 26.39
N ARG A 389 3.36 -5.54 25.50
CA ARG A 389 3.20 -6.97 25.20
C ARG A 389 3.25 -7.15 23.68
N PRO A 390 3.51 -8.37 23.21
CA PRO A 390 3.69 -8.66 21.78
C PRO A 390 2.54 -8.22 20.88
N LEU A 391 1.31 -8.29 21.38
CA LEU A 391 0.10 -8.03 20.61
C LEU A 391 -0.44 -6.60 20.73
N GLY A 392 0.21 -5.70 21.47
CA GLY A 392 -0.32 -4.34 21.68
C GLY A 392 -0.50 -3.93 23.12
N GLY A 393 0.01 -4.68 24.10
CA GLY A 393 -0.15 -4.38 25.52
C GLY A 393 -0.92 -5.45 26.27
N ILE A 394 -0.91 -5.36 27.60
CA ILE A 394 -1.63 -6.32 28.45
C ILE A 394 -3.13 -6.23 28.17
N MET A 395 -3.78 -7.39 28.06
CA MET A 395 -5.24 -7.43 27.86
C MET A 395 -5.96 -6.99 29.13
N ASP A 396 -6.64 -5.85 29.05
CA ASP A 396 -7.38 -5.26 30.16
C ASP A 396 -8.87 -5.61 30.09
N SER A 397 -9.47 -5.46 28.91
CA SER A 397 -10.92 -5.64 28.72
C SER A 397 -11.24 -6.36 27.41
N LEU A 398 -12.37 -7.07 27.40
CA LEU A 398 -12.97 -7.68 26.22
C LEU A 398 -14.23 -6.91 25.85
N LEU A 399 -14.42 -6.64 24.57
CA LEU A 399 -15.67 -6.17 24.00
C LEU A 399 -16.22 -7.26 23.08
N VAL A 400 -17.26 -7.95 23.56
CA VAL A 400 -17.99 -8.98 22.83
C VAL A 400 -19.08 -8.32 22.00
N VAL A 401 -19.03 -8.51 20.70
CA VAL A 401 -19.95 -7.95 19.73
C VAL A 401 -20.58 -9.08 18.93
N SER A 402 -21.90 -9.20 18.96
CA SER A 402 -22.63 -10.18 18.15
C SER A 402 -23.32 -9.48 16.99
N ALA A 403 -23.07 -9.95 15.77
CA ALA A 403 -23.82 -9.55 14.60
C ALA A 403 -24.71 -10.70 14.12
N GLN A 404 -25.91 -10.40 13.66
CA GLN A 404 -26.84 -11.35 13.08
C GLN A 404 -27.33 -10.82 11.74
N ASN A 405 -27.21 -11.63 10.68
CA ASN A 405 -27.57 -11.26 9.31
C ASN A 405 -26.99 -9.88 8.90
N GLY A 406 -25.73 -9.68 9.28
CA GLY A 406 -24.90 -8.51 9.08
C GLY A 406 -25.38 -7.22 9.75
N GLN A 407 -26.20 -7.35 10.80
CA GLN A 407 -26.57 -6.24 11.68
C GLN A 407 -26.11 -6.50 13.10
N LEU A 408 -25.65 -5.44 13.76
CA LEU A 408 -25.22 -5.45 15.15
C LEU A 408 -26.41 -5.74 16.08
N SER A 409 -26.35 -6.86 16.80
CA SER A 409 -27.44 -7.35 17.64
C SER A 409 -27.19 -7.13 19.14
N HIS A 410 -25.95 -7.32 19.60
CA HIS A 410 -25.59 -7.25 21.00
C HIS A 410 -24.14 -6.77 21.17
N ILE A 411 -23.91 -5.95 22.20
CA ILE A 411 -22.58 -5.51 22.62
C ILE A 411 -22.49 -5.65 24.13
N GLN A 412 -21.40 -6.26 24.60
CA GLN A 412 -21.07 -6.36 26.01
C GLN A 412 -19.58 -6.14 26.20
N ALA A 413 -19.22 -5.34 27.20
CA ALA A 413 -17.84 -5.16 27.59
C ALA A 413 -17.63 -5.74 29.00
N LEU A 414 -16.50 -6.41 29.21
CA LEU A 414 -16.14 -7.04 30.48
C LEU A 414 -14.63 -6.96 30.72
N PRO A 415 -14.19 -6.80 31.98
CA PRO A 415 -12.78 -6.78 32.29
C PRO A 415 -12.19 -8.21 32.30
N VAL A 416 -10.95 -8.36 31.84
CA VAL A 416 -10.27 -9.67 31.72
C VAL A 416 -10.05 -10.32 33.08
N ASN A 417 -9.81 -9.54 34.14
CA ASN A 417 -9.64 -10.08 35.50
C ASN A 417 -10.89 -10.82 36.01
N LEU A 418 -12.09 -10.41 35.57
CA LEU A 418 -13.35 -11.05 35.92
C LEU A 418 -13.52 -12.36 35.13
N ALA A 419 -13.03 -12.43 33.89
CA ALA A 419 -12.97 -13.66 33.12
C ALA A 419 -11.97 -14.66 33.76
N ASP A 420 -10.74 -14.21 34.06
CA ASP A 420 -9.72 -15.04 34.71
C ASP A 420 -10.23 -15.65 36.04
N SER A 421 -11.02 -14.89 36.81
CA SER A 421 -11.58 -15.35 38.09
C SER A 421 -12.56 -16.53 37.95
N GLN A 422 -13.09 -16.74 36.74
CA GLN A 422 -14.00 -17.85 36.41
C GLN A 422 -13.26 -19.08 35.90
N PHE A 423 -11.96 -18.98 35.63
CA PHE A 423 -11.17 -20.10 35.12
C PHE A 423 -11.10 -21.24 36.13
N ARG A 424 -11.57 -22.42 35.72
CA ARG A 424 -11.51 -23.65 36.52
C ARG A 424 -10.50 -24.61 35.89
N GLY A 425 -9.32 -24.71 36.47
CA GLY A 425 -8.29 -25.65 36.03
C GLY A 425 -6.89 -25.03 35.98
N ARG A 426 -6.03 -25.62 35.15
CA ARG A 426 -4.66 -25.14 34.89
C ARG A 426 -4.39 -25.26 33.39
N ALA A 427 -3.90 -24.17 32.79
CA ALA A 427 -3.32 -24.19 31.46
C ALA A 427 -1.80 -24.30 31.57
N GLU A 428 -1.18 -24.97 30.60
CA GLU A 428 0.28 -25.10 30.53
C GLU A 428 0.88 -23.84 29.92
N ALA A 429 1.77 -23.17 30.67
CA ALA A 429 2.47 -21.99 30.17
C ALA A 429 3.62 -22.39 29.22
N PRO A 430 3.92 -21.61 28.18
CA PRO A 430 5.13 -21.76 27.38
C PRO A 430 6.40 -21.76 28.25
N SER A 431 7.43 -22.53 27.86
CA SER A 431 8.67 -22.63 28.62
C SER A 431 9.42 -21.29 28.73
N ASP A 432 9.38 -20.48 27.68
CA ASP A 432 9.98 -19.14 27.67
C ASP A 432 9.22 -18.17 28.61
N PHE A 433 7.89 -18.29 28.69
CA PHE A 433 7.07 -17.58 29.67
C PHE A 433 7.46 -17.96 31.10
N ILE A 434 7.58 -19.25 31.41
CA ILE A 434 7.94 -19.72 32.76
C ILE A 434 9.32 -19.15 33.15
N ARG A 435 10.27 -19.19 32.21
CA ARG A 435 11.62 -18.64 32.41
C ARG A 435 11.62 -17.14 32.65
N ALA A 436 10.80 -16.38 31.92
CA ALA A 436 10.73 -14.94 32.00
C ALA A 436 9.91 -14.44 33.20
N ALA A 437 8.70 -14.97 33.38
CA ALA A 437 7.74 -14.52 34.39
C ALA A 437 7.92 -15.21 35.76
N GLY A 438 8.70 -16.30 35.84
CA GLY A 438 8.94 -17.03 37.09
C GLY A 438 7.71 -17.78 37.63
N ARG A 439 6.67 -17.95 36.81
CA ARG A 439 5.43 -18.66 37.19
C ARG A 439 4.93 -19.55 36.06
N SER A 440 4.27 -20.64 36.42
CA SER A 440 3.65 -21.59 35.48
C SER A 440 2.15 -21.42 35.30
N THR A 441 1.52 -20.56 36.10
CA THR A 441 0.10 -20.25 35.94
C THR A 441 -0.06 -19.43 34.67
N TRP A 442 -0.88 -19.88 33.75
CA TRP A 442 -1.19 -19.20 32.49
C TRP A 442 -2.70 -18.97 32.42
N LEU A 443 -3.10 -17.72 32.21
CA LEU A 443 -4.49 -17.26 32.23
C LEU A 443 -4.80 -16.51 30.93
N LEU A 444 -6.06 -16.14 30.73
CA LEU A 444 -6.46 -15.36 29.55
C LEU A 444 -5.57 -14.13 29.39
N ARG A 445 -5.33 -13.34 30.45
CA ARG A 445 -4.48 -12.13 30.39
C ARG A 445 -3.07 -12.34 29.82
N ASP A 446 -2.55 -13.56 29.88
CA ASP A 446 -1.20 -13.93 29.46
C ASP A 446 -1.18 -14.64 28.09
N ALA A 447 -2.36 -14.87 27.49
CA ALA A 447 -2.49 -15.52 26.20
C ALA A 447 -2.01 -14.62 25.03
N ASP A 448 -1.63 -13.37 25.32
CA ASP A 448 -0.95 -12.46 24.40
C ASP A 448 0.58 -12.65 24.34
N TRP A 449 1.10 -13.70 24.99
CA TRP A 449 2.52 -13.94 25.09
C TRP A 449 3.19 -14.25 23.75
N ASP A 450 2.52 -14.93 22.82
CA ASP A 450 3.08 -15.23 21.50
C ASP A 450 2.79 -14.05 20.54
N PRO A 451 3.79 -13.49 19.84
CA PRO A 451 3.57 -12.43 18.87
C PRO A 451 2.82 -12.87 17.62
N ASN A 452 2.74 -14.16 17.32
CA ASN A 452 1.95 -14.68 16.21
C ASN A 452 0.46 -14.59 16.56
N PHE A 453 -0.20 -13.50 16.13
CA PHE A 453 -1.57 -13.23 16.55
C PHE A 453 -2.56 -14.35 16.18
N PRO A 454 -2.49 -15.03 15.02
CA PRO A 454 -3.38 -16.14 14.78
C PRO A 454 -3.25 -17.32 15.75
N GLN A 455 -2.04 -17.61 16.22
CA GLN A 455 -1.82 -18.62 17.25
C GLN A 455 -2.37 -18.15 18.60
N SER A 456 -2.04 -16.91 19.00
CA SER A 456 -2.55 -16.31 20.22
C SER A 456 -4.07 -16.16 20.22
N ALA A 457 -4.69 -15.80 19.10
CA ALA A 457 -6.14 -15.68 18.95
C ALA A 457 -6.84 -17.02 19.19
N LYS A 458 -6.30 -18.15 18.71
CA LYS A 458 -6.84 -19.48 19.02
C LYS A 458 -6.75 -19.79 20.52
N GLN A 459 -5.63 -19.45 21.15
CA GLN A 459 -5.46 -19.64 22.59
C GLN A 459 -6.41 -18.75 23.41
N ILE A 460 -6.56 -17.48 23.01
CA ILE A 460 -7.49 -16.52 23.60
C ILE A 460 -8.93 -17.02 23.45
N ALA A 461 -9.32 -17.50 22.27
CA ALA A 461 -10.64 -18.10 22.04
C ALA A 461 -10.88 -19.30 22.96
N TRP A 462 -9.87 -20.16 23.15
CA TRP A 462 -9.95 -21.30 24.05
C TRP A 462 -10.15 -20.85 25.50
N PHE A 463 -9.40 -19.85 25.99
CA PHE A 463 -9.59 -19.31 27.33
C PHE A 463 -10.98 -18.69 27.50
N ILE A 464 -11.44 -17.88 26.55
CA ILE A 464 -12.79 -17.30 26.56
C ILE A 464 -13.87 -18.39 26.62
N GLU A 465 -13.71 -19.50 25.89
CA GLU A 465 -14.64 -20.62 25.95
C GLU A 465 -14.64 -21.27 27.34
N LYS A 466 -13.48 -21.45 27.97
CA LYS A 466 -13.37 -22.07 29.30
C LYS A 466 -13.83 -21.18 30.44
N GLU A 467 -13.61 -19.87 30.32
CA GLU A 467 -13.90 -18.89 31.36
C GLU A 467 -15.33 -18.36 31.30
N LEU A 468 -15.86 -18.15 30.08
CA LEU A 468 -17.11 -17.43 29.87
C LEU A 468 -18.19 -18.26 29.16
N SER A 469 -17.89 -19.52 28.77
CA SER A 469 -18.79 -20.34 27.94
C SER A 469 -19.23 -19.67 26.63
N LEU A 470 -18.38 -18.77 26.11
CA LEU A 470 -18.58 -18.02 24.87
C LEU A 470 -17.64 -18.57 23.80
N LYS A 471 -18.11 -18.68 22.55
CA LYS A 471 -17.28 -19.09 21.41
C LYS A 471 -17.10 -17.91 20.45
N PRO A 472 -15.94 -17.25 20.44
CA PRO A 472 -15.63 -16.22 19.45
C PRO A 472 -15.51 -16.83 18.05
N ASP A 473 -15.98 -16.12 17.04
CA ASP A 473 -15.71 -16.43 15.63
C ASP A 473 -14.51 -15.65 15.10
N ILE A 474 -14.39 -14.39 15.51
CA ILE A 474 -13.34 -13.46 15.06
C ILE A 474 -12.80 -12.71 16.29
N ILE A 475 -11.48 -12.63 16.39
CA ILE A 475 -10.80 -11.85 17.42
C ILE A 475 -10.09 -10.66 16.78
N VAL A 476 -10.24 -9.49 17.38
CA VAL A 476 -9.65 -8.23 16.93
C VAL A 476 -8.81 -7.63 18.07
N ALA A 477 -7.53 -7.34 17.83
CA ALA A 477 -6.67 -6.70 18.83
C ALA A 477 -6.64 -5.19 18.61
N LEU A 478 -6.92 -4.40 19.67
CA LEU A 478 -6.87 -2.94 19.68
C LEU A 478 -6.08 -2.45 20.89
N ASN A 479 -5.14 -1.53 20.70
CA ASN A 479 -4.38 -0.91 21.78
C ASN A 479 -4.79 0.55 22.05
N LEU A 480 -4.26 1.19 23.09
CA LEU A 480 -4.63 2.56 23.46
C LEU A 480 -4.34 3.59 22.37
N ASN A 481 -3.29 3.40 21.55
CA ASN A 481 -3.00 4.30 20.43
C ASN A 481 -4.12 4.22 19.38
N THR A 482 -4.60 3.01 19.08
CA THR A 482 -5.77 2.83 18.21
C THR A 482 -7.02 3.47 18.81
N LEU A 483 -7.30 3.25 20.09
CA LEU A 483 -8.47 3.84 20.77
C LEU A 483 -8.42 5.38 20.77
N ARG A 484 -7.22 5.96 20.94
CA ARG A 484 -6.99 7.41 20.79
C ARG A 484 -7.30 7.88 19.37
N SER A 485 -6.83 7.17 18.34
CA SER A 485 -7.14 7.51 16.95
C SER A 485 -8.64 7.37 16.61
N LEU A 486 -9.36 6.47 17.26
CA LEU A 486 -10.82 6.40 17.13
C LEU A 486 -11.49 7.66 17.71
N LEU A 487 -11.01 8.17 18.86
CA LEU A 487 -11.50 9.43 19.44
C LEU A 487 -11.29 10.66 18.52
N GLU A 488 -10.24 10.67 17.71
CA GLU A 488 -10.02 11.75 16.72
C GLU A 488 -11.14 11.80 15.68
N VAL A 489 -11.81 10.67 15.43
CA VAL A 489 -12.91 10.55 14.47
C VAL A 489 -14.26 10.76 15.14
N THR A 490 -14.50 10.11 16.28
CA THR A 490 -15.79 10.19 17.00
C THR A 490 -16.00 11.53 17.71
N GLY A 491 -14.91 12.23 17.99
CA GLY A 491 -14.89 13.42 18.84
C GLY A 491 -14.87 13.07 20.33
N PRO A 492 -14.86 14.10 21.19
CA PRO A 492 -14.74 13.93 22.64
C PRO A 492 -15.86 13.08 23.25
N LEU A 493 -15.50 12.28 24.26
CA LEU A 493 -16.41 11.35 24.94
C LEU A 493 -16.55 11.73 26.41
N GLU A 494 -17.78 11.91 26.87
CA GLU A 494 -18.07 12.07 28.29
C GLU A 494 -18.30 10.68 28.90
N ILE A 495 -17.53 10.34 29.93
CA ILE A 495 -17.77 9.14 30.73
C ILE A 495 -18.49 9.60 32.01
N PRO A 496 -19.75 9.17 32.25
CA PRO A 496 -20.56 9.66 33.36
C PRO A 496 -19.86 9.62 34.73
N ASP A 497 -19.07 8.58 34.98
CA ASP A 497 -18.41 8.36 36.27
C ASP A 497 -17.13 9.18 36.48
N LEU A 498 -16.56 9.76 35.42
CA LEU A 498 -15.24 10.41 35.47
C LEU A 498 -15.32 11.92 35.68
N ASN A 499 -16.51 12.52 35.61
CA ASN A 499 -16.70 13.99 35.64
C ASN A 499 -15.72 14.76 34.72
N ARG A 500 -15.25 14.11 33.65
CA ARG A 500 -14.24 14.61 32.72
C ARG A 500 -14.56 14.13 31.32
N THR A 501 -14.32 15.01 30.35
CA THR A 501 -14.42 14.69 28.93
C THR A 501 -13.09 14.12 28.45
N LEU A 502 -13.13 12.93 27.87
CA LEU A 502 -11.98 12.32 27.20
C LEU A 502 -11.83 12.92 25.81
N THR A 503 -10.63 13.38 25.51
CA THR A 503 -10.19 13.90 24.21
C THR A 503 -8.98 13.10 23.73
N PRO A 504 -8.66 13.12 22.43
CA PRO A 504 -7.43 12.49 21.93
C PRO A 504 -6.16 12.95 22.66
N ASP A 505 -6.14 14.19 23.15
CA ASP A 505 -4.97 14.79 23.81
C ASP A 505 -4.82 14.34 25.27
N ASN A 506 -5.93 14.13 25.97
CA ASN A 506 -5.90 13.73 27.38
C ASN A 506 -6.10 12.23 27.60
N PHE A 507 -6.49 11.46 26.58
CA PHE A 507 -6.86 10.04 26.71
C PHE A 507 -5.75 9.21 27.35
N LEU A 508 -4.54 9.25 26.79
CA LEU A 508 -3.40 8.44 27.28
C LEU A 508 -2.98 8.86 28.70
N ASN A 509 -2.97 10.16 28.99
CA ASN A 509 -2.62 10.68 30.32
C ASN A 509 -3.69 10.37 31.37
N THR A 510 -4.96 10.38 30.96
CA THR A 510 -6.10 10.05 31.84
C THR A 510 -6.10 8.58 32.16
N PHE A 511 -5.71 7.71 31.23
CA PHE A 511 -5.59 6.27 31.45
C PHE A 511 -4.47 5.86 32.43
N SER A 512 -3.65 6.80 32.94
CA SER A 512 -2.48 6.46 33.75
C SER A 512 -2.84 5.57 34.97
N PRO A 513 -2.20 4.40 35.13
CA PRO A 513 -2.44 3.46 36.23
C PRO A 513 -2.10 4.03 37.62
N SER A 514 -1.51 5.23 37.68
CA SER A 514 -1.25 5.99 38.91
C SER A 514 -2.48 6.72 39.48
N ASN A 515 -3.66 6.58 38.88
CA ASN A 515 -4.87 7.29 39.31
C ASN A 515 -5.90 6.33 39.96
N PRO A 516 -5.81 6.07 41.27
CA PRO A 516 -6.65 5.08 41.98
C PRO A 516 -8.15 5.40 41.97
N SER A 517 -8.55 6.59 41.51
CA SER A 517 -9.95 6.98 41.33
C SER A 517 -10.61 6.38 40.08
N LEU A 518 -9.84 5.81 39.13
CA LEU A 518 -10.36 5.33 37.86
C LEU A 518 -10.86 3.88 37.92
N ASP A 519 -10.16 3.03 38.68
CA ASP A 519 -10.50 1.61 38.86
C ASP A 519 -10.42 1.19 40.34
N PRO A 520 -11.44 1.51 41.16
CA PRO A 520 -11.65 0.84 42.44
C PRO A 520 -11.59 -0.69 42.29
N PRO A 521 -11.08 -1.43 43.30
CA PRO A 521 -10.85 -2.89 43.22
C PRO A 521 -12.10 -3.76 42.97
N SER A 522 -13.29 -3.16 42.90
CA SER A 522 -14.58 -3.81 42.67
C SER A 522 -15.42 -3.18 41.55
N SER A 523 -14.87 -2.29 40.72
CA SER A 523 -15.62 -1.56 39.69
C SER A 523 -15.20 -1.90 38.27
N VAL A 524 -16.16 -1.80 37.34
CA VAL A 524 -16.00 -1.89 35.88
C VAL A 524 -14.77 -1.11 35.40
N SER A 525 -13.88 -1.75 34.61
CA SER A 525 -12.63 -1.13 34.14
C SER A 525 -12.87 0.15 33.32
N PHE A 526 -11.92 1.08 33.35
CA PHE A 526 -11.95 2.28 32.52
C PHE A 526 -12.20 1.96 31.02
N LEU A 527 -11.49 0.97 30.44
CA LEU A 527 -11.67 0.63 29.03
C LEU A 527 -13.05 0.03 28.73
N THR A 528 -13.67 -0.66 29.70
CA THR A 528 -15.06 -1.11 29.58
C THR A 528 -16.02 0.07 29.47
N LYS A 529 -15.89 1.08 30.35
CA LYS A 529 -16.72 2.30 30.31
C LYS A 529 -16.49 3.10 29.03
N PHE A 530 -15.23 3.20 28.62
CA PHE A 530 -14.84 3.85 27.36
C PHE A 530 -15.48 3.16 26.16
N ALA A 531 -15.39 1.84 26.06
CA ALA A 531 -15.94 1.07 24.95
C ALA A 531 -17.47 1.25 24.81
N MET A 532 -18.20 1.25 25.93
CA MET A 532 -19.64 1.51 25.94
C MET A 532 -19.98 2.93 25.48
N GLY A 533 -19.22 3.94 25.93
CA GLY A 533 -19.40 5.31 25.46
C GLY A 533 -19.08 5.48 23.98
N LEU A 534 -18.02 4.80 23.51
CA LEU A 534 -17.59 4.79 22.11
C LEU A 534 -18.65 4.15 21.20
N GLU A 535 -19.28 3.05 21.61
CA GLU A 535 -20.36 2.40 20.87
C GLU A 535 -21.46 3.40 20.47
N LYS A 536 -21.95 4.17 21.44
CA LYS A 536 -23.02 5.16 21.21
C LYS A 536 -22.61 6.18 20.15
N ARG A 537 -21.35 6.60 20.14
CA ARG A 537 -20.80 7.53 19.13
C ARG A 537 -20.71 6.88 17.77
N LEU A 538 -20.20 5.65 17.69
CA LEU A 538 -20.05 4.90 16.44
C LEU A 538 -21.40 4.78 15.71
N ARG A 539 -22.49 4.47 16.41
CA ARG A 539 -23.83 4.39 15.78
C ARG A 539 -24.32 5.70 15.16
N THR A 540 -23.78 6.85 15.59
CA THR A 540 -24.24 8.20 15.18
C THR A 540 -23.29 8.93 14.22
N LEU A 541 -22.27 8.26 13.69
CA LEU A 541 -21.28 8.89 12.81
C LEU A 541 -21.90 9.42 11.52
N GLN A 542 -21.50 10.64 11.16
CA GLN A 542 -21.84 11.27 9.88
C GLN A 542 -21.01 10.66 8.73
N PRO A 543 -21.43 10.76 7.46
CA PRO A 543 -20.74 10.13 6.33
C PRO A 543 -19.24 10.48 6.21
N ASP A 544 -18.89 11.76 6.41
CA ASP A 544 -17.48 12.22 6.43
C ASP A 544 -16.68 11.63 7.60
N GLN A 545 -17.33 11.32 8.73
CA GLN A 545 -16.69 10.65 9.87
C GLN A 545 -16.51 9.16 9.61
N VAL A 546 -17.48 8.49 8.99
CA VAL A 546 -17.35 7.09 8.57
C VAL A 546 -16.21 6.92 7.57
N THR A 547 -16.10 7.82 6.60
CA THR A 547 -14.96 7.87 5.67
C THR A 547 -13.63 7.99 6.43
N ARG A 548 -13.54 8.92 7.39
CA ARG A 548 -12.33 9.07 8.23
C ARG A 548 -12.04 7.84 9.08
N LEU A 549 -13.07 7.19 9.62
CA LEU A 549 -12.93 5.96 10.40
C LEU A 549 -12.23 4.88 9.58
N PHE A 550 -12.67 4.64 8.34
CA PHE A 550 -12.04 3.65 7.46
C PHE A 550 -10.60 3.99 7.11
N LEU A 551 -10.29 5.27 6.85
CA LEU A 551 -8.91 5.70 6.60
C LEU A 551 -8.01 5.48 7.82
N VAL A 552 -8.52 5.78 9.02
CA VAL A 552 -7.80 5.55 10.29
C VAL A 552 -7.60 4.06 10.51
N LEU A 553 -8.63 3.23 10.39
CA LEU A 553 -8.52 1.77 10.58
C LEU A 553 -7.58 1.13 9.56
N ALA A 554 -7.65 1.53 8.28
CA ALA A 554 -6.73 1.05 7.25
C ALA A 554 -5.27 1.39 7.61
N ARG A 555 -5.01 2.62 8.07
CA ARG A 555 -3.67 3.03 8.52
C ARG A 555 -3.22 2.23 9.75
N GLN A 556 -4.11 1.96 10.71
CA GLN A 556 -3.80 1.19 11.91
C GLN A 556 -3.49 -0.27 11.57
N LEU A 557 -4.19 -0.87 10.60
CA LEU A 557 -3.88 -2.20 10.05
C LEU A 557 -2.52 -2.23 9.34
N GLU A 558 -2.24 -1.26 8.46
CA GLU A 558 -0.94 -1.17 7.76
C GLU A 558 0.23 -0.93 8.71
N ASN A 559 0.01 -0.17 9.79
CA ASN A 559 1.00 0.10 10.82
C ASN A 559 1.14 -1.05 11.83
N ARG A 560 0.38 -2.15 11.69
CA ARG A 560 0.35 -3.26 12.66
C ARG A 560 -0.03 -2.82 14.08
N GLU A 561 -0.92 -1.85 14.21
CA GLU A 561 -1.51 -1.45 15.50
C GLU A 561 -2.84 -2.20 15.76
N VAL A 562 -3.46 -2.72 14.71
CA VAL A 562 -4.69 -3.54 14.77
C VAL A 562 -4.45 -4.86 14.07
N TYR A 563 -4.95 -5.94 14.66
CA TYR A 563 -4.99 -7.26 14.04
C TYR A 563 -6.39 -7.85 14.03
N ILE A 564 -6.70 -8.62 12.99
CA ILE A 564 -8.00 -9.29 12.81
C ILE A 564 -7.73 -10.75 12.48
N THR A 565 -8.20 -11.68 13.30
CA THR A 565 -8.08 -13.12 12.98
C THR A 565 -9.39 -13.87 13.22
N PRO A 566 -9.91 -14.59 12.22
CA PRO A 566 -10.95 -15.57 12.44
C PRO A 566 -10.39 -16.83 13.11
N VAL A 567 -11.14 -17.37 14.06
CA VAL A 567 -10.76 -18.57 14.83
C VAL A 567 -11.63 -19.78 14.50
N THR A 568 -12.85 -19.58 14.00
CA THR A 568 -13.77 -20.66 13.59
C THR A 568 -13.67 -21.05 12.12
N PHE A 569 -12.99 -20.24 11.29
CA PHE A 569 -12.75 -20.52 9.88
C PHE A 569 -11.36 -20.04 9.44
N SER A 570 -10.86 -20.60 8.34
CA SER A 570 -9.57 -20.21 7.77
C SER A 570 -9.74 -19.07 6.76
N LEU A 571 -8.90 -18.04 6.88
CA LEU A 571 -8.83 -16.94 5.91
C LEU A 571 -7.36 -16.51 5.66
N PRO A 572 -6.57 -17.32 4.93
CA PRO A 572 -5.13 -17.06 4.69
C PRO A 572 -4.85 -15.73 3.99
N GLN A 573 -5.84 -15.15 3.31
CA GLN A 573 -5.72 -13.84 2.68
C GLN A 573 -5.43 -12.73 3.70
N LEU A 574 -5.89 -12.86 4.96
CA LEU A 574 -5.51 -11.92 6.03
C LEU A 574 -4.03 -12.01 6.40
N ASP A 575 -3.45 -13.21 6.35
CA ASP A 575 -2.01 -13.43 6.54
C ASP A 575 -1.22 -12.82 5.37
N GLN A 576 -1.66 -13.08 4.13
CA GLN A 576 -1.03 -12.56 2.91
C GLN A 576 -0.96 -11.02 2.87
N VAL A 577 -2.00 -10.34 3.37
CA VAL A 577 -2.01 -8.86 3.42
C VAL A 577 -1.36 -8.29 4.69
N GLY A 578 -1.00 -9.14 5.65
CA GLY A 578 -0.36 -8.79 6.91
C GLY A 578 -1.30 -8.27 8.01
N TRP A 579 -2.62 -8.35 7.82
CA TRP A 579 -3.62 -7.81 8.75
C TRP A 579 -4.05 -8.80 9.83
N SER A 580 -3.69 -10.07 9.68
CA SER A 580 -3.87 -11.06 10.73
C SER A 580 -2.89 -10.92 11.87
N GLY A 581 -1.80 -10.16 11.73
CA GLY A 581 -0.73 -10.12 12.72
C GLY A 581 0.10 -11.41 12.81
N ALA A 582 0.00 -12.30 11.82
CA ALA A 582 0.89 -13.44 11.71
C ALA A 582 2.36 -13.00 11.67
N VAL A 583 3.22 -13.80 12.28
CA VAL A 583 4.67 -13.65 12.22
C VAL A 583 5.18 -14.71 11.26
N LEU A 584 5.32 -14.32 9.99
CA LEU A 584 5.70 -15.18 8.87
C LEU A 584 6.92 -14.59 8.18
N LEU A 585 7.75 -15.46 7.60
CA LEU A 585 8.79 -15.01 6.69
C LEU A 585 8.15 -14.43 5.42
N PRO A 586 8.56 -13.24 4.98
CA PRO A 586 7.99 -12.60 3.81
C PRO A 586 8.35 -13.38 2.54
N GLU A 587 7.40 -13.50 1.62
CA GLU A 587 7.68 -13.96 0.26
C GLU A 587 8.64 -12.99 -0.44
N CYS A 588 9.35 -13.47 -1.46
CA CYS A 588 10.25 -12.60 -2.21
C CYS A 588 9.46 -11.54 -2.98
N ARG A 589 9.87 -10.27 -2.85
CA ARG A 589 9.25 -9.13 -3.57
C ARG A 589 9.83 -8.88 -4.96
N SER A 590 10.77 -9.72 -5.39
CA SER A 590 11.46 -9.64 -6.69
C SER A 590 11.39 -10.98 -7.43
N SER A 591 11.57 -10.93 -8.75
CA SER A 591 11.72 -12.11 -9.60
C SER A 591 13.15 -12.66 -9.64
N LEU A 592 14.11 -11.96 -9.02
CA LEU A 592 15.50 -12.42 -8.88
C LEU A 592 15.62 -13.48 -7.77
N PRO A 593 16.67 -14.32 -7.79
CA PRO A 593 17.05 -15.15 -6.64
C PRO A 593 17.12 -14.29 -5.38
N CYS A 594 16.49 -14.74 -4.30
CA CYS A 594 16.16 -13.89 -3.16
C CYS A 594 16.93 -14.31 -1.92
N PHE A 595 17.50 -13.34 -1.23
CA PHE A 595 17.88 -13.49 0.17
C PHE A 595 16.91 -12.67 1.03
N SER A 596 16.18 -13.36 1.91
CA SER A 596 15.21 -12.72 2.79
C SER A 596 15.72 -12.64 4.22
N GLY A 597 16.19 -11.47 4.61
CA GLY A 597 16.45 -11.11 6.01
C GLY A 597 15.14 -10.83 6.75
N PHE A 598 15.08 -11.28 8.00
CA PHE A 598 13.96 -10.99 8.90
C PHE A 598 14.49 -10.79 10.31
N ILE A 599 14.06 -9.72 10.99
CA ILE A 599 14.45 -9.47 12.37
C ILE A 599 13.24 -8.88 13.07
N TYR A 600 12.65 -9.59 14.03
CA TYR A 600 11.53 -9.07 14.80
C TYR A 600 11.87 -8.97 16.29
N PRO A 601 12.24 -7.77 16.78
CA PRO A 601 12.41 -7.53 18.21
C PRO A 601 11.05 -7.35 18.89
N VAL A 602 10.84 -8.07 19.98
CA VAL A 602 9.61 -8.02 20.77
C VAL A 602 9.96 -7.75 22.23
N VAL A 603 9.52 -6.61 22.74
CA VAL A 603 9.68 -6.18 24.12
C VAL A 603 8.46 -6.57 24.92
N THR A 604 8.65 -7.25 26.04
CA THR A 604 7.58 -7.66 26.95
C THR A 604 7.87 -7.17 28.35
N SER A 605 7.03 -6.28 28.87
CA SER A 605 7.11 -5.84 30.26
C SER A 605 6.73 -6.98 31.20
N LEU A 606 7.52 -7.13 32.27
CA LEU A 606 7.24 -8.06 33.37
C LEU A 606 6.79 -7.33 34.64
N ALA A 607 6.78 -6.00 34.60
CA ALA A 607 6.48 -5.17 35.75
C ALA A 607 4.97 -4.93 35.92
N PRO A 608 4.52 -4.64 37.16
CA PRO A 608 3.15 -4.19 37.40
C PRO A 608 2.85 -2.85 36.72
N ALA A 609 1.58 -2.61 36.40
CA ALA A 609 1.07 -1.44 35.68
C ALA A 609 1.57 -0.07 36.14
N VAL A 610 1.91 0.10 37.42
CA VAL A 610 2.17 1.41 38.05
C VAL A 610 3.58 1.96 37.75
N VAL A 611 4.44 1.22 37.06
CA VAL A 611 5.86 1.59 36.87
C VAL A 611 6.16 1.96 35.40
N SER A 612 7.12 2.87 35.20
CA SER A 612 7.54 3.32 33.87
C SER A 612 8.02 2.17 33.00
N ALA A 613 7.36 1.97 31.86
CA ALA A 613 7.69 0.95 30.88
C ALA A 613 9.11 1.09 30.30
N PRO A 614 9.76 -0.01 29.89
CA PRO A 614 11.02 0.06 29.16
C PRO A 614 10.81 0.83 27.85
N SER A 615 11.62 1.85 27.63
CA SER A 615 11.56 2.69 26.44
C SER A 615 12.80 2.49 25.59
N LEU A 616 12.61 2.19 24.32
CA LEU A 616 13.70 2.07 23.37
C LEU A 616 14.24 3.47 23.02
N VAL A 617 15.52 3.71 23.29
CA VAL A 617 16.17 5.01 23.05
C VAL A 617 16.84 5.06 21.69
N ASN A 618 17.57 4.00 21.36
CA ASN A 618 18.30 3.92 20.11
C ASN A 618 18.48 2.47 19.70
N HIS A 619 18.56 2.24 18.39
CA HIS A 619 18.96 0.97 17.84
C HIS A 619 19.66 1.14 16.50
N SER A 620 20.56 0.21 16.21
CA SER A 620 21.27 0.16 14.95
C SER A 620 21.42 -1.27 14.46
N LEU A 621 21.39 -1.44 13.15
CA LEU A 621 21.64 -2.71 12.49
C LEU A 621 22.80 -2.53 11.51
N THR A 622 23.86 -3.30 11.69
CA THR A 622 24.94 -3.41 10.70
C THR A 622 24.85 -4.77 10.02
N THR A 623 24.74 -4.77 8.71
CA THR A 623 24.70 -5.98 7.88
C THR A 623 25.90 -5.98 6.95
N GLN A 624 26.68 -7.05 6.96
CA GLN A 624 27.78 -7.27 6.03
C GLN A 624 27.46 -8.48 5.15
N LEU A 625 27.48 -8.27 3.84
CA LEU A 625 27.24 -9.30 2.83
C LEU A 625 28.55 -9.75 2.22
N THR A 626 28.69 -11.07 2.03
CA THR A 626 29.69 -11.70 1.17
C THR A 626 28.99 -12.72 0.27
N SER A 627 29.69 -13.29 -0.71
CA SER A 627 29.09 -14.30 -1.60
C SER A 627 28.62 -15.57 -0.86
N THR A 628 29.21 -15.86 0.30
CA THR A 628 28.99 -17.09 1.06
C THR A 628 28.24 -16.89 2.37
N GLN A 629 28.15 -15.66 2.88
CA GLN A 629 27.64 -15.40 4.22
C GLN A 629 27.09 -13.99 4.37
N ILE A 630 26.08 -13.85 5.21
CA ILE A 630 25.56 -12.56 5.66
C ILE A 630 25.68 -12.52 7.18
N THR A 631 26.38 -11.51 7.70
CA THR A 631 26.58 -11.29 9.13
C THR A 631 25.86 -10.02 9.56
N ASN A 632 25.14 -10.10 10.69
CA ASN A 632 24.39 -9.00 11.26
C ASN A 632 24.88 -8.73 12.69
N ALA A 633 24.94 -7.45 13.06
CA ALA A 633 25.02 -7.03 14.46
C ALA A 633 23.87 -6.07 14.73
N TYR A 634 22.97 -6.48 15.61
CA TYR A 634 21.81 -5.69 16.01
C TYR A 634 22.02 -5.17 17.43
N LYS A 635 22.16 -3.85 17.55
CA LYS A 635 22.40 -3.16 18.81
C LYS A 635 21.16 -2.38 19.22
N ILE A 636 20.75 -2.53 20.47
CA ILE A 636 19.52 -1.96 21.03
C ILE A 636 19.83 -1.37 22.40
N ILE A 637 19.40 -0.13 22.65
CA ILE A 637 19.63 0.59 23.91
C ILE A 637 18.28 0.95 24.52
N PHE A 638 18.00 0.40 25.69
CA PHE A 638 16.79 0.67 26.46
C PHE A 638 17.08 1.58 27.64
N THR A 639 16.10 2.41 27.99
CA THR A 639 16.02 3.09 29.29
C THR A 639 14.81 2.59 30.07
N GLY A 640 14.92 2.62 31.39
CA GLY A 640 13.81 2.26 32.26
C GLY A 640 14.29 1.82 33.64
N SER A 641 13.34 1.58 34.53
CA SER A 641 13.60 1.16 35.91
C SER A 641 13.09 -0.24 36.22
N THR A 642 12.52 -0.93 35.23
CA THR A 642 11.80 -2.19 35.42
C THR A 642 12.37 -3.34 34.60
N PRO A 643 12.36 -4.57 35.14
CA PRO A 643 12.67 -5.76 34.37
C PRO A 643 11.73 -5.96 33.17
N PHE A 644 12.30 -6.41 32.06
CA PHE A 644 11.56 -6.76 30.85
C PHE A 644 12.23 -7.91 30.11
N TYR A 645 11.44 -8.60 29.30
CA TYR A 645 11.92 -9.69 28.47
C TYR A 645 12.03 -9.23 27.01
N LEU A 646 13.24 -9.28 26.46
CA LEU A 646 13.48 -9.02 25.05
C LEU A 646 13.52 -10.34 24.30
N ARG A 647 12.67 -10.47 23.29
CA ARG A 647 12.71 -11.57 22.32
C ARG A 647 13.15 -11.07 20.96
N LEU A 648 13.91 -11.90 20.25
CA LEU A 648 14.30 -11.66 18.86
C LEU A 648 13.94 -12.89 18.03
N TYR A 649 13.10 -12.71 17.02
CA TYR A 649 12.76 -13.74 16.05
C TYR A 649 13.63 -13.57 14.81
N LEU A 650 14.34 -14.62 14.45
CA LEU A 650 15.29 -14.67 13.34
C LEU A 650 14.95 -15.82 12.38
N PRO A 651 15.22 -15.70 11.07
CA PRO A 651 14.98 -16.78 10.12
C PRO A 651 15.84 -18.00 10.44
N ASP A 652 15.27 -19.19 10.41
CA ASP A 652 16.05 -20.43 10.34
C ASP A 652 16.72 -20.54 8.95
N PRO A 653 18.04 -20.79 8.81
CA PRO A 653 19.00 -21.24 9.82
C PRO A 653 20.00 -20.16 10.29
N ALA A 654 19.54 -19.00 10.77
CA ALA A 654 20.42 -18.03 11.43
C ALA A 654 21.16 -18.68 12.60
N VAL A 655 22.42 -18.32 12.78
CA VAL A 655 23.27 -18.82 13.87
C VAL A 655 23.70 -17.62 14.71
N LEU A 656 23.38 -17.67 16.00
CA LEU A 656 23.84 -16.67 16.96
C LEU A 656 25.34 -16.82 17.22
N ASP A 657 26.10 -15.76 16.97
CA ASP A 657 27.54 -15.69 17.22
C ASP A 657 27.84 -15.27 18.66
N SER A 658 27.16 -14.22 19.13
CA SER A 658 27.34 -13.71 20.49
C SER A 658 26.17 -12.84 20.93
N VAL A 659 25.92 -12.84 22.23
CA VAL A 659 24.93 -12.00 22.89
C VAL A 659 25.65 -11.20 23.96
N ILE A 660 25.73 -9.89 23.77
CA ILE A 660 26.44 -8.98 24.67
C ILE A 660 25.41 -8.10 25.35
N VAL A 661 25.36 -8.15 26.69
CA VAL A 661 24.50 -7.30 27.49
C VAL A 661 25.38 -6.42 28.38
N ASN A 662 25.26 -5.10 28.24
CA ASN A 662 25.98 -4.12 29.04
C ASN A 662 27.52 -4.32 29.02
N GLY A 663 28.05 -4.73 27.87
CA GLY A 663 29.47 -5.04 27.65
C GLY A 663 29.91 -6.44 28.09
N ARG A 664 29.02 -7.26 28.65
CA ARG A 664 29.30 -8.66 29.06
C ARG A 664 28.70 -9.65 28.06
N THR A 665 29.53 -10.50 27.48
CA THR A 665 29.06 -11.64 26.69
C THR A 665 28.36 -12.66 27.60
N LEU A 666 27.13 -13.02 27.25
CA LEU A 666 26.32 -14.01 27.97
C LEU A 666 26.66 -15.43 27.50
N LYS A 667 26.59 -16.40 28.42
CA LYS A 667 26.64 -17.83 28.10
C LYS A 667 25.25 -18.31 27.65
N GLN A 668 25.21 -19.41 26.90
CA GLN A 668 23.97 -20.04 26.43
C GLN A 668 22.95 -20.34 27.55
N SER A 669 23.39 -20.65 28.77
CA SER A 669 22.48 -20.87 29.92
C SER A 669 21.76 -19.59 30.39
N GLU A 670 22.31 -18.42 30.08
CA GLU A 670 21.81 -17.11 30.53
C GLU A 670 20.76 -16.52 29.59
N TYR A 671 20.61 -17.05 28.37
CA TYR A 671 19.52 -16.70 27.46
C TYR A 671 18.71 -17.92 27.02
N TYR A 672 17.52 -17.66 26.50
CA TYR A 672 16.62 -18.65 25.94
C TYR A 672 16.91 -18.75 24.45
N LEU A 673 16.99 -19.97 23.95
CA LEU A 673 17.11 -20.23 22.52
C LEU A 673 16.22 -21.42 22.20
N GLN A 674 15.37 -21.23 21.19
CA GLN A 674 14.50 -22.28 20.68
C GLN A 674 14.54 -22.24 19.17
N ASN A 675 14.96 -23.35 18.57
CA ASN A 675 14.99 -23.51 17.12
C ASN A 675 13.68 -24.14 16.68
N GLN A 676 12.84 -23.36 15.99
CA GLN A 676 11.58 -23.83 15.41
C GLN A 676 11.48 -23.30 13.99
N ALA A 677 11.66 -24.14 12.98
CA ALA A 677 11.43 -23.70 11.60
C ALA A 677 9.99 -23.14 11.45
N PRO A 678 9.79 -21.98 10.80
CA PRO A 678 10.78 -21.23 10.01
C PRO A 678 11.53 -20.11 10.78
N LEU A 679 11.24 -19.89 12.07
CA LEU A 679 11.79 -18.81 12.88
C LEU A 679 12.42 -19.31 14.18
N GLN A 680 13.69 -19.01 14.38
CA GLN A 680 14.35 -19.23 15.66
C GLN A 680 14.02 -18.10 16.64
N LEU A 681 13.79 -18.46 17.89
CA LEU A 681 13.47 -17.55 18.98
C LEU A 681 14.67 -17.43 19.93
N PHE A 682 15.18 -16.22 20.06
CA PHE A 682 16.08 -15.81 21.13
C PHE A 682 15.31 -15.02 22.19
N GLY A 683 15.60 -15.23 23.47
CA GLY A 683 14.98 -14.48 24.57
C GLY A 683 15.93 -14.19 25.73
N VAL A 684 15.97 -12.95 26.21
CA VAL A 684 16.82 -12.54 27.33
C VAL A 684 16.05 -11.66 28.32
N LEU A 685 16.21 -11.95 29.61
CA LEU A 685 15.69 -11.12 30.69
C LEU A 685 16.67 -9.97 30.94
N LEU A 686 16.17 -8.75 30.94
CA LEU A 686 16.95 -7.53 31.12
C LEU A 686 16.42 -6.79 32.35
N ASP A 687 17.34 -6.30 33.18
CA ASP A 687 17.01 -5.54 34.38
C ASP A 687 17.79 -4.21 34.41
N PRO A 688 17.19 -3.13 33.88
CA PRO A 688 17.81 -1.82 33.81
C PRO A 688 17.88 -1.13 35.19
N SER A 689 17.24 -1.65 36.24
CA SER A 689 17.29 -1.03 37.59
C SER A 689 18.72 -0.87 38.12
N SER A 690 19.64 -1.71 37.65
CA SER A 690 21.06 -1.66 38.01
C SER A 690 21.86 -0.51 37.38
N ARG A 691 21.41 0.05 36.24
CA ARG A 691 22.18 1.04 35.46
C ARG A 691 21.35 2.16 34.81
N GLN A 692 20.03 2.17 35.00
CA GLN A 692 19.02 3.01 34.30
C GLN A 692 18.97 2.85 32.77
N GLU A 693 20.01 2.26 32.18
CA GLU A 693 20.12 1.86 30.79
C GLU A 693 20.46 0.36 30.66
N SER A 694 20.01 -0.24 29.57
CA SER A 694 20.41 -1.59 29.17
C SER A 694 20.75 -1.63 27.70
N GLU A 695 22.02 -1.89 27.40
CA GLU A 695 22.52 -2.09 26.05
C GLU A 695 22.58 -3.59 25.73
N VAL A 696 22.02 -3.97 24.59
CA VAL A 696 22.04 -5.34 24.07
C VAL A 696 22.60 -5.31 22.65
N GLU A 697 23.64 -6.10 22.38
CA GLU A 697 24.18 -6.33 21.04
C GLU A 697 24.12 -7.83 20.73
N ILE A 698 23.41 -8.17 19.66
CA ILE A 698 23.22 -9.55 19.19
C ILE A 698 23.90 -9.68 17.83
N LYS A 699 24.91 -10.55 17.76
CA LYS A 699 25.60 -10.88 16.51
C LYS A 699 25.13 -12.23 16.02
N PHE A 700 24.80 -12.31 14.74
CA PHE A 700 24.36 -13.55 14.12
C PHE A 700 24.71 -13.57 12.64
N HIS A 701 24.81 -14.76 12.08
CA HIS A 701 25.09 -14.94 10.67
C HIS A 701 24.20 -15.99 10.02
N GLN A 702 24.12 -15.90 8.70
CA GLN A 702 23.43 -16.84 7.84
C GLN A 702 24.36 -17.23 6.69
N SER A 703 24.46 -18.52 6.43
CA SER A 703 25.10 -19.00 5.20
C SER A 703 24.26 -18.54 4.01
N ALA A 704 24.93 -18.06 2.98
CA ALA A 704 24.31 -17.59 1.74
C ALA A 704 25.03 -18.22 0.55
N ASN A 705 24.35 -18.35 -0.58
CA ASN A 705 24.96 -18.73 -1.84
C ASN A 705 24.56 -17.71 -2.90
N LEU A 706 25.21 -16.54 -2.83
CA LEU A 706 24.86 -15.38 -3.64
C LEU A 706 25.67 -15.42 -4.93
N THR A 707 24.99 -15.64 -6.05
CA THR A 707 25.61 -15.72 -7.38
C THR A 707 24.88 -14.83 -8.38
N GLY A 708 25.63 -14.18 -9.28
CA GLY A 708 25.05 -13.37 -10.35
C GLY A 708 24.26 -12.17 -9.83
N ARG A 709 23.02 -12.00 -10.32
CA ARG A 709 22.09 -10.98 -9.81
C ARG A 709 21.16 -11.61 -8.79
N PHE A 710 21.00 -10.95 -7.66
CA PHE A 710 20.11 -11.40 -6.59
C PHE A 710 19.41 -10.22 -5.92
N HIS A 711 18.26 -10.49 -5.32
CA HIS A 711 17.52 -9.54 -4.52
C HIS A 711 17.80 -9.78 -3.05
N PHE A 712 18.23 -8.74 -2.34
CA PHE A 712 18.28 -8.71 -0.90
C PHE A 712 17.06 -7.96 -0.37
N GLN A 713 16.29 -8.62 0.48
CA GLN A 713 15.21 -7.99 1.22
C GLN A 713 15.44 -8.13 2.72
N LEU A 714 15.05 -7.12 3.49
CA LEU A 714 15.06 -7.16 4.94
C LEU A 714 13.74 -6.61 5.48
N ASP A 715 13.11 -7.38 6.35
CA ASP A 715 11.86 -7.00 7.01
C ASP A 715 12.03 -6.97 8.54
N ILE A 716 11.64 -5.83 9.13
CA ILE A 716 11.57 -5.62 10.57
C ILE A 716 10.14 -5.20 10.90
N PRO A 717 9.29 -6.13 11.34
CA PRO A 717 7.93 -5.82 11.73
C PRO A 717 7.88 -4.83 12.89
N HIS A 718 6.83 -4.01 12.91
CA HIS A 718 6.51 -3.14 14.04
C HIS A 718 5.78 -3.94 15.13
N GLN A 719 6.19 -3.76 16.38
CA GLN A 719 5.46 -4.30 17.54
C GLN A 719 4.28 -3.34 17.86
N PRO A 720 3.03 -3.84 17.84
CA PRO A 720 1.87 -3.02 18.17
C PRO A 720 2.00 -2.33 19.53
N GLY A 721 1.51 -1.09 19.63
CA GLY A 721 1.49 -0.33 20.88
C GLY A 721 2.86 0.14 21.37
N TYR A 722 3.97 -0.27 20.75
CA TYR A 722 5.32 0.05 21.19
C TYR A 722 6.02 1.02 20.23
N SER A 723 6.41 2.20 20.73
CA SER A 723 7.07 3.20 19.90
C SER A 723 8.56 2.90 19.75
N LEU A 724 9.00 2.67 18.51
CA LEU A 724 10.42 2.51 18.17
C LEU A 724 10.98 3.84 17.65
N PRO A 725 12.17 4.30 18.09
CA PRO A 725 12.89 5.41 17.48
C PRO A 725 13.29 5.05 16.04
N SER A 726 13.91 5.99 15.33
CA SER A 726 14.42 5.75 13.97
C SER A 726 15.56 4.72 13.98
N LEU A 727 15.49 3.71 13.10
CA LEU A 727 16.55 2.72 12.96
C LEU A 727 17.67 3.24 12.07
N THR A 728 18.90 3.21 12.60
CA THR A 728 20.10 3.43 11.79
C THR A 728 20.57 2.11 11.20
N MET A 729 20.59 1.98 9.88
CA MET A 729 21.08 0.77 9.20
C MET A 729 22.33 1.09 8.39
N ALA A 730 23.34 0.24 8.50
CA ALA A 730 24.54 0.26 7.67
C ALA A 730 24.71 -1.09 6.99
N ILE A 731 24.82 -1.08 5.67
CA ILE A 731 24.98 -2.29 4.85
C ILE A 731 26.31 -2.19 4.12
N SER A 732 27.21 -3.12 4.41
CA SER A 732 28.49 -3.25 3.71
C SER A 732 28.49 -4.48 2.80
N TYR A 733 29.10 -4.35 1.63
CA TYR A 733 29.23 -5.39 0.62
C TYR A 733 30.51 -5.16 -0.19
N PRO A 734 31.02 -6.17 -0.93
CA PRO A 734 32.23 -6.00 -1.70
C PRO A 734 32.11 -4.86 -2.72
N SER A 735 33.12 -4.01 -2.79
CA SER A 735 33.10 -2.74 -3.54
C SER A 735 32.88 -2.91 -5.05
N GLU A 736 33.14 -4.11 -5.55
CA GLU A 736 32.98 -4.52 -6.95
C GLU A 736 31.55 -4.93 -7.31
N TRP A 737 30.64 -5.07 -6.33
CA TRP A 737 29.23 -5.33 -6.60
C TRP A 737 28.49 -4.04 -6.95
N PHE A 738 27.50 -4.16 -7.82
CA PHE A 738 26.57 -3.07 -8.11
C PHE A 738 25.28 -3.23 -7.30
N ALA A 739 24.77 -2.16 -6.70
CA ALA A 739 23.57 -2.17 -5.88
C ALA A 739 22.52 -1.18 -6.41
N THR A 740 21.28 -1.63 -6.58
CA THR A 740 20.12 -0.81 -6.93
C THR A 740 19.12 -0.86 -5.78
N SER A 741 19.04 0.24 -5.02
CA SER A 741 18.16 0.35 -3.85
C SER A 741 16.80 0.95 -4.24
N TYR A 742 15.71 0.31 -3.81
CA TYR A 742 14.35 0.81 -4.07
C TYR A 742 13.95 1.93 -3.11
N GLN A 743 14.53 1.93 -1.90
CA GLN A 743 14.47 3.01 -0.93
C GLN A 743 15.71 3.90 -1.11
N SER A 744 15.56 5.23 -1.16
CA SER A 744 16.72 6.11 -1.31
C SER A 744 17.60 6.08 -0.04
N PRO A 745 18.87 5.65 -0.13
CA PRO A 745 19.79 5.68 1.01
C PRO A 745 20.12 7.14 1.37
N GLN A 746 20.42 7.39 2.65
CA GLN A 746 20.93 8.69 3.09
C GLN A 746 22.41 8.86 2.76
N VAL A 747 23.16 7.76 2.82
CA VAL A 747 24.58 7.71 2.47
C VAL A 747 24.79 6.56 1.51
N ALA A 748 25.48 6.80 0.40
CA ALA A 748 25.83 5.76 -0.56
C ALA A 748 27.27 5.98 -1.06
N SER A 749 28.08 4.92 -0.96
CA SER A 749 29.42 4.84 -1.55
C SER A 749 29.67 3.43 -2.07
N ALA A 750 30.72 3.22 -2.85
CA ALA A 750 31.08 1.88 -3.31
C ALA A 750 31.25 0.93 -2.11
N GLY A 751 30.53 -0.19 -2.11
CA GLY A 751 30.54 -1.19 -1.03
C GLY A 751 29.80 -0.81 0.25
N SER A 752 29.08 0.31 0.30
CA SER A 752 28.38 0.75 1.51
C SER A 752 27.09 1.54 1.25
N LEU A 753 26.03 1.19 1.96
CA LEU A 753 24.74 1.88 1.98
C LEU A 753 24.31 2.19 3.42
N GLY A 754 23.88 3.43 3.66
CA GLY A 754 23.41 3.90 4.96
C GLY A 754 21.98 4.40 4.89
N TYR A 755 21.15 3.94 5.83
CA TYR A 755 19.74 4.31 5.95
C TYR A 755 19.42 4.81 7.35
N ASN A 756 18.46 5.74 7.41
CA ASN A 756 17.81 6.16 8.64
C ASN A 756 16.31 6.14 8.39
N THR A 757 15.62 5.19 8.99
CA THR A 757 14.21 4.92 8.70
C THR A 757 13.30 5.69 9.65
N PRO A 758 12.09 6.08 9.21
CA PRO A 758 11.17 6.83 10.05
C PRO A 758 10.77 6.07 11.32
N GLN A 759 10.43 6.84 12.36
CA GLN A 759 9.85 6.39 13.62
C GLN A 759 8.46 5.79 13.33
N SER A 760 8.12 4.63 13.90
CA SER A 760 6.77 4.04 13.95
C SER A 760 6.14 3.45 12.66
N SER A 761 6.89 2.72 11.83
CA SER A 761 6.29 1.87 10.79
C SER A 761 7.07 0.57 10.62
N PRO A 762 6.44 -0.52 10.14
CA PRO A 762 7.19 -1.69 9.67
C PRO A 762 8.29 -1.23 8.69
N ILE A 763 9.49 -1.75 8.87
CA ILE A 763 10.63 -1.42 8.01
C ILE A 763 10.77 -2.53 6.98
N SER A 764 10.67 -2.17 5.71
CA SER A 764 11.02 -3.04 4.59
C SER A 764 12.11 -2.37 3.77
N LEU A 765 13.18 -3.11 3.48
CA LEU A 765 14.30 -2.68 2.66
C LEU A 765 14.49 -3.66 1.50
N ASP A 766 14.69 -3.13 0.30
CA ASP A 766 14.76 -3.89 -0.94
C ASP A 766 15.94 -3.38 -1.78
N ILE A 767 16.90 -4.27 -2.07
CA ILE A 767 18.13 -3.94 -2.79
C ILE A 767 18.43 -5.05 -3.80
N ASP A 768 18.54 -4.70 -5.07
CA ASP A 768 19.06 -5.61 -6.09
C ASP A 768 20.58 -5.48 -6.17
N PHE A 769 21.28 -6.60 -6.01
CA PHE A 769 22.72 -6.68 -6.17
C PHE A 769 23.08 -7.40 -7.49
N SER A 770 24.15 -6.95 -8.13
CA SER A 770 24.77 -7.61 -9.26
C SER A 770 26.24 -7.85 -8.95
N LEU A 771 26.62 -9.12 -8.86
CA LEU A 771 28.03 -9.50 -8.75
C LEU A 771 28.72 -9.36 -10.11
N PRO A 772 30.01 -8.98 -10.14
CA PRO A 772 30.81 -9.09 -11.34
C PRO A 772 30.88 -10.56 -11.80
N PRO A 773 30.92 -10.83 -13.12
CA PRO A 773 31.10 -12.18 -13.62
C PRO A 773 32.41 -12.76 -13.05
N SER A 774 32.35 -14.00 -12.57
CA SER A 774 33.56 -14.74 -12.18
C SER A 774 34.48 -14.83 -13.39
N LEU A 775 35.65 -14.19 -13.31
CA LEU A 775 36.71 -14.27 -14.33
C LEU A 775 37.27 -15.68 -14.46
#